data_AF-K3X9B0-F1
#
_entry.id   AF-K3X9B0-F1
#
_cell.length_a   1.000
_cell.length_b   1.000
_cell.length_c   1.000
_cell.angle_alpha   90.00
_cell.angle_beta   90.00
_cell.angle_gamma   90.00
#
_symmetry.space_group_name_H-M   'P 1'
#
loop_
_entity.id
_entity.type
_entity.pdbx_description
1 polymer ?
#
loop_
_entity_poly.entity_id
_entity_poly.type
_entity_poly.pdbx_seq_one_letter_code
_entity_poly.pdbx_strand_id
1 'polypeptide(L)'
;MLWTPLALAAVTCSSVATALIVYKLWRDWDLRVSSVRCLFFLLFVYLWCYSSARLAFYAWEVALPRTQFVDVVDVHDPLSYDQLDRLGIHAILKLDGRHNAYVTAVLVFGDAAHFGVAIWVLPLAYELSKIVRKSMDRGISGEQAHIRVYVAAGHAAIAVYVALNAAFAIAHDGYTDYNHKCLLFVYCVQIVTLAYMIVLLVLLKVNGRKYETIQGQFVESPVYLRLQRIMVIYAVFALQFQVASLIIYGSEEHDPRLLTGIGASLVLYNLTGLALSITTGCSQICVLRFCGCCIPDDIEAQLIHGGPLALSTPMETPMFFDSNLGDSHDPNPPQANPVFVFTDIESSSALWGMGDGSVMKQASELHDSILRGLLSKYRGYEITTAGDAFQLAFHSIREAVSYCLDAQIQLVMAKWPKELHGMVPATEKKRSGYRLIFNGLRVRMGIHDASSSEGTLVMDLHAVTGKMTYTGASEVIANEVGDLGAGGQILVTRRVAQWLLVNEPLIDIGYSIDRVGSHVIPQVNGHLELFQVCPELLAKRKKCFAPIMKRAQTMYSIYTDGSYNTLTRNTPMTPPTPPYTPMTEAPATPSEDEDYQILDSTRSLASATSTAPMLEPAPRRRQLGSIFSRPNNYEIESSDSVTE
;
A
#
# COMPACT_ATOMS: atom_id res chain seq x y z
N MET A 1 28.35 35.41 10.04
CA MET A 1 27.53 34.47 10.85
C MET A 1 26.12 35.01 11.06
N LEU A 2 25.41 35.12 9.94
CA LEU A 2 23.96 35.01 9.85
C LEU A 2 23.61 33.60 9.30
N TRP A 3 24.36 33.11 8.32
CA TRP A 3 24.05 31.89 7.58
C TRP A 3 24.43 30.62 8.35
N THR A 4 25.63 30.51 8.90
CA THR A 4 26.02 29.31 9.69
C THR A 4 25.08 29.07 10.89
N PRO A 5 24.66 30.08 11.70
CA PRO A 5 23.65 29.88 12.75
C PRO A 5 22.27 29.45 12.24
N LEU A 6 21.83 29.91 11.05
CA LEU A 6 20.58 29.45 10.44
C LEU A 6 20.69 28.00 9.93
N ALA A 7 21.83 27.61 9.37
CA ALA A 7 22.12 26.23 8.97
C ALA A 7 22.18 25.30 10.19
N LEU A 8 22.78 25.75 11.31
CA LEU A 8 22.79 25.05 12.60
C LEU A 8 21.39 24.80 13.13
N ALA A 9 20.50 25.82 13.12
CA ALA A 9 19.11 25.66 13.52
C ALA A 9 18.35 24.68 12.60
N ALA A 10 18.48 24.85 11.28
CA ALA A 10 17.84 23.98 10.28
C ALA A 10 18.25 22.51 10.43
N VAL A 11 19.55 22.23 10.59
CA VAL A 11 20.04 20.86 10.73
C VAL A 11 19.72 20.25 12.10
N THR A 12 19.58 21.07 13.15
CA THR A 12 19.09 20.62 14.46
C THR A 12 17.66 20.09 14.32
N CYS A 13 16.77 20.84 13.66
CA CYS A 13 15.40 20.39 13.39
C CYS A 13 15.37 19.10 12.56
N SER A 14 16.21 18.99 11.52
CA SER A 14 16.34 17.74 10.74
C SER A 14 16.89 16.57 11.54
N SER A 15 17.89 16.77 12.42
CA SER A 15 18.44 15.69 13.25
C SER A 15 17.41 15.17 14.26
N VAL A 16 16.72 16.07 14.98
CA VAL A 16 15.66 15.70 15.93
C VAL A 16 14.51 14.97 15.20
N ALA A 17 14.04 15.53 14.08
CA ALA A 17 12.94 14.92 13.32
C ALA A 17 13.31 13.56 12.73
N THR A 18 14.54 13.37 12.25
CA THR A 18 15.00 12.07 11.71
C THR A 18 15.22 11.04 12.82
N ALA A 19 15.77 11.43 13.97
CA ALA A 19 15.89 10.57 15.16
C ALA A 19 14.53 10.04 15.64
N LEU A 20 13.52 10.92 15.73
CA LEU A 20 12.16 10.54 16.12
C LEU A 20 11.52 9.56 15.13
N ILE A 21 11.77 9.72 13.82
CA ILE A 21 11.32 8.76 12.81
C ILE A 21 12.09 7.44 12.90
N VAL A 22 13.41 7.44 13.07
CA VAL A 22 14.20 6.20 13.28
C VAL A 22 13.66 5.42 14.48
N TYR A 23 13.40 6.08 15.61
CA TYR A 23 12.82 5.45 16.80
C TYR A 23 11.41 4.90 16.53
N LYS A 24 10.54 5.67 15.87
CA LYS A 24 9.18 5.23 15.52
C LYS A 24 9.21 4.00 14.59
N LEU A 25 10.02 4.03 13.53
CA LEU A 25 10.16 2.92 12.59
C LEU A 25 10.75 1.67 13.26
N TRP A 26 11.72 1.83 14.16
CA TRP A 26 12.30 0.72 14.92
C TRP A 26 11.29 0.05 15.88
N ARG A 27 10.42 0.84 16.51
CA ARG A 27 9.40 0.36 17.46
C ARG A 27 8.17 -0.25 16.76
N ASP A 28 7.71 0.39 15.68
CA ASP A 28 6.41 0.10 15.07
C ASP A 28 6.47 -0.90 13.90
N TRP A 29 7.64 -1.15 13.30
CA TRP A 29 7.77 -2.01 12.10
C TRP A 29 8.67 -3.23 12.31
N ASP A 30 8.16 -4.43 12.01
CA ASP A 30 9.05 -5.54 11.69
C ASP A 30 9.72 -5.30 10.33
N LEU A 31 11.03 -5.05 10.39
CA LEU A 31 11.93 -4.79 9.26
C LEU A 31 12.29 -6.06 8.48
N ARG A 32 12.03 -7.27 9.02
CA ARG A 32 12.34 -8.57 8.39
C ARG A 32 11.26 -9.05 7.42
N VAL A 33 10.07 -8.46 7.50
CA VAL A 33 8.89 -8.85 6.69
C VAL A 33 8.90 -8.21 5.29
N SER A 34 9.51 -7.03 5.12
CA SER A 34 9.48 -6.31 3.85
C SER A 34 10.77 -5.53 3.58
N SER A 35 11.33 -5.71 2.38
CA SER A 35 12.45 -4.97 1.82
C SER A 35 12.22 -3.46 1.83
N VAL A 36 11.02 -2.99 1.49
CA VAL A 36 10.65 -1.57 1.54
C VAL A 36 10.70 -1.00 2.96
N ARG A 37 10.26 -1.76 3.97
CA ARG A 37 10.35 -1.33 5.39
C ARG A 37 11.81 -1.20 5.83
N CYS A 38 12.63 -2.20 5.50
CA CYS A 38 14.07 -2.19 5.79
C CYS A 38 14.80 -1.02 5.10
N LEU A 39 14.52 -0.78 3.82
CA LEU A 39 15.13 0.30 3.04
C LEU A 39 14.72 1.70 3.54
N PHE A 40 13.47 1.91 3.95
CA PHE A 40 13.04 3.15 4.60
C PHE A 40 13.75 3.35 5.95
N PHE A 41 13.86 2.31 6.78
CA PHE A 41 14.59 2.41 8.05
C PHE A 41 16.06 2.78 7.84
N LEU A 42 16.76 2.11 6.91
CA LEU A 42 18.14 2.43 6.56
C LEU A 42 18.30 3.85 6.04
N LEU A 43 17.40 4.31 5.16
CA LEU A 43 17.40 5.69 4.67
C LEU A 43 17.33 6.70 5.82
N PHE A 44 16.41 6.52 6.78
CA PHE A 44 16.28 7.42 7.92
C PHE A 44 17.43 7.33 8.93
N VAL A 45 18.02 6.15 9.16
CA VAL A 45 19.23 5.99 9.98
C VAL A 45 20.41 6.75 9.36
N TYR A 46 20.65 6.58 8.06
CA TYR A 46 21.74 7.27 7.37
C TYR A 46 21.51 8.79 7.29
N LEU A 47 20.26 9.23 7.14
CA LEU A 47 19.89 10.64 7.14
C LEU A 47 20.05 11.28 8.54
N TRP A 48 19.75 10.56 9.61
CA TRP A 48 20.01 10.99 10.99
C TRP A 48 21.51 11.08 11.30
N CYS A 49 22.30 10.07 10.89
CA CYS A 49 23.77 10.11 11.00
C CYS A 49 24.36 11.32 10.26
N TYR A 50 23.88 11.59 9.05
CA TYR A 50 24.27 12.76 8.25
C TYR A 50 23.93 14.08 8.95
N SER A 51 22.66 14.29 9.35
CA SER A 51 22.25 15.52 10.04
C SER A 51 22.96 15.70 11.39
N SER A 52 23.29 14.62 12.10
CA SER A 52 24.05 14.68 13.35
C SER A 52 25.53 15.06 13.12
N ALA A 53 26.15 14.57 12.05
CA ALA A 53 27.50 14.96 11.67
C ALA A 53 27.58 16.44 11.25
N ARG A 54 26.61 16.91 10.46
CA ARG A 54 26.51 18.32 10.06
C ARG A 54 26.14 19.24 11.24
N LEU A 55 25.33 18.77 12.19
CA LEU A 55 25.07 19.45 13.47
C LEU A 55 26.38 19.65 14.27
N ALA A 56 27.19 18.60 14.42
CA ALA A 56 28.48 18.70 15.10
C ALA A 56 29.46 19.66 14.37
N PHE A 57 29.48 19.64 13.04
CA PHE A 57 30.29 20.57 12.23
C PHE A 57 29.88 22.04 12.45
N TYR A 58 28.60 22.39 12.27
CA TYR A 58 28.16 23.78 12.43
C TYR A 58 28.21 24.25 13.90
N ALA A 59 28.05 23.36 14.87
CA ALA A 59 28.24 23.70 16.29
C ALA A 59 29.70 24.05 16.60
N TRP A 60 30.66 23.35 15.99
CA TRP A 60 32.08 23.73 16.05
C TRP A 60 32.36 25.03 15.28
N GLU A 61 31.80 25.20 14.08
CA GLU A 61 32.01 26.39 13.25
C GLU A 61 31.50 27.69 13.92
N VAL A 62 30.33 27.64 14.57
CA VAL A 62 29.78 28.76 15.35
C VAL A 62 30.58 29.03 16.63
N ALA A 63 31.31 28.03 17.16
CA ALA A 63 32.18 28.18 18.31
C ALA A 63 33.58 28.76 17.98
N LEU A 64 33.92 28.93 16.69
CA LEU A 64 35.21 29.50 16.29
C LEU A 64 35.32 31.00 16.65
N PRO A 65 36.45 31.44 17.22
CA PRO A 65 36.80 32.85 17.29
C PRO A 65 36.82 33.47 15.89
N ARG A 66 36.24 34.68 15.71
CA ARG A 66 36.26 35.39 14.42
C ARG A 66 37.67 35.63 13.86
N THR A 67 38.69 35.65 14.71
CA THR A 67 40.11 35.77 14.33
C THR A 67 40.67 34.53 13.64
N GLN A 68 40.00 33.38 13.70
CA GLN A 68 40.35 32.15 13.00
C GLN A 68 39.52 31.94 11.72
N PHE A 69 38.59 32.86 11.41
CA PHE A 69 37.66 32.77 10.29
C PHE A 69 38.16 33.63 9.11
N VAL A 70 39.31 33.23 8.57
CA VAL A 70 40.10 33.93 7.54
C VAL A 70 40.42 32.96 6.40
N ASP A 71 40.47 33.46 5.16
CA ASP A 71 40.94 32.66 4.02
C ASP A 71 42.46 32.44 4.10
N VAL A 72 42.86 31.17 4.16
CA VAL A 72 44.27 30.71 4.27
C VAL A 72 44.78 30.17 2.91
N VAL A 73 43.94 30.19 1.88
CA VAL A 73 44.28 29.70 0.53
C VAL A 73 44.52 30.85 -0.43
N ASP A 74 43.69 31.89 -0.40
CA ASP A 74 43.92 33.10 -1.18
C ASP A 74 44.53 34.22 -0.31
N VAL A 75 45.79 34.53 -0.58
CA VAL A 75 46.57 35.56 0.12
C VAL A 75 46.56 36.89 -0.65
N HIS A 76 46.00 36.91 -1.87
CA HIS A 76 45.99 38.07 -2.76
C HIS A 76 44.62 38.78 -2.81
N ASP A 77 43.52 38.04 -2.77
CA ASP A 77 42.16 38.57 -2.56
C ASP A 77 41.39 37.68 -1.55
N PRO A 78 41.72 37.77 -0.25
CA PRO A 78 41.14 36.91 0.78
C PRO A 78 39.64 37.18 0.98
N LEU A 79 38.83 36.12 0.91
CA LEU A 79 37.38 36.21 1.10
C LEU A 79 37.02 36.80 2.47
N SER A 80 36.12 37.77 2.49
CA SER A 80 35.67 38.40 3.72
C SER A 80 34.88 37.42 4.63
N TYR A 81 34.85 37.72 5.92
CA TYR A 81 34.10 36.97 6.93
C TYR A 81 32.62 36.69 6.55
N ASP A 82 31.97 37.62 5.84
CA ASP A 82 30.58 37.45 5.39
C ASP A 82 30.46 36.60 4.11
N GLN A 83 31.50 36.56 3.26
CA GLN A 83 31.56 35.65 2.12
C GLN A 83 31.84 34.21 2.57
N LEU A 84 32.74 34.02 3.54
CA LEU A 84 33.03 32.72 4.15
C LEU A 84 31.80 32.14 4.87
N ASP A 85 31.02 32.95 5.60
CA ASP A 85 29.77 32.54 6.25
C ASP A 85 28.72 32.01 5.26
N ARG A 86 28.69 32.53 4.03
CA ARG A 86 27.76 32.10 2.98
C ARG A 86 28.15 30.77 2.34
N LEU A 87 29.45 30.46 2.31
CA LEU A 87 29.99 29.21 1.74
C LEU A 87 29.66 27.98 2.60
N GLY A 88 29.45 28.17 3.91
CA GLY A 88 29.10 27.12 4.88
C GLY A 88 30.10 25.97 4.83
N ILE A 89 29.64 24.77 4.46
CA ILE A 89 30.54 23.60 4.33
C ILE A 89 31.72 23.82 3.37
N HIS A 90 31.60 24.67 2.35
CA HIS A 90 32.73 24.97 1.44
C HIS A 90 33.80 25.84 2.12
N ALA A 91 33.46 26.58 3.19
CA ALA A 91 34.40 27.41 3.92
C ALA A 91 35.54 26.60 4.54
N ILE A 92 35.33 25.33 4.91
CA ILE A 92 36.38 24.50 5.52
C ILE A 92 37.63 24.39 4.63
N LEU A 93 37.48 24.39 3.30
CA LEU A 93 38.63 24.32 2.38
C LEU A 93 39.53 25.57 2.46
N LYS A 94 38.93 26.72 2.78
CA LYS A 94 39.60 28.02 2.95
C LYS A 94 40.12 28.26 4.37
N LEU A 95 39.56 27.58 5.38
CA LEU A 95 39.90 27.78 6.80
C LEU A 95 41.05 26.87 7.27
N ASP A 96 41.87 27.37 8.20
CA ASP A 96 42.97 26.61 8.84
C ASP A 96 42.47 25.32 9.54
N GLY A 97 41.24 25.38 10.06
CA GLY A 97 40.57 24.26 10.73
C GLY A 97 40.39 23.00 9.88
N ARG A 98 40.69 23.02 8.57
CA ARG A 98 40.77 21.80 7.73
C ARG A 98 41.78 20.78 8.23
N HIS A 99 42.84 21.21 8.91
CA HIS A 99 43.86 20.35 9.50
C HIS A 99 43.44 19.80 10.89
N ASN A 100 42.26 20.17 11.39
CA ASN A 100 41.75 19.64 12.65
C ASN A 100 41.20 18.21 12.45
N ALA A 101 41.86 17.23 13.08
CA ALA A 101 41.49 15.82 13.00
C ALA A 101 40.05 15.52 13.45
N TYR A 102 39.50 16.24 14.44
CA TYR A 102 38.11 16.08 14.87
C TYR A 102 37.14 16.50 13.76
N VAL A 103 37.38 17.69 13.18
CA VAL A 103 36.53 18.26 12.12
C VAL A 103 36.59 17.38 10.87
N THR A 104 37.80 16.94 10.50
CA THR A 104 38.03 16.02 9.39
C THR A 104 37.29 14.69 9.58
N ALA A 105 37.37 14.08 10.78
CA ALA A 105 36.66 12.84 11.08
C ALA A 105 35.12 13.02 11.03
N VAL A 106 34.59 14.12 11.58
CA VAL A 106 33.16 14.46 11.53
C VAL A 106 32.68 14.67 10.09
N LEU A 107 33.46 15.37 9.26
CA LEU A 107 33.13 15.60 7.86
C LEU A 107 33.19 14.31 7.03
N VAL A 108 34.25 13.50 7.15
CA VAL A 108 34.37 12.21 6.43
C VAL A 108 33.24 11.24 6.83
N PHE A 109 32.89 11.16 8.11
CA PHE A 109 31.73 10.38 8.58
C PHE A 109 30.41 10.93 8.02
N GLY A 110 30.22 12.25 8.03
CA GLY A 110 29.04 12.91 7.47
C GLY A 110 28.90 12.68 5.96
N ASP A 111 29.99 12.78 5.21
CA ASP A 111 30.01 12.58 3.75
C ASP A 111 29.74 11.11 3.39
N ALA A 112 30.24 10.16 4.19
CA ALA A 112 29.90 8.75 4.04
C ALA A 112 28.44 8.43 4.40
N ALA A 113 27.91 9.06 5.46
CA ALA A 113 26.50 8.96 5.80
C ALA A 113 25.62 9.53 4.66
N HIS A 114 26.05 10.64 4.06
CA HIS A 114 25.38 11.27 2.92
C HIS A 114 25.39 10.38 1.67
N PHE A 115 26.51 9.71 1.38
CA PHE A 115 26.58 8.72 0.30
C PHE A 115 25.65 7.53 0.56
N GLY A 116 25.51 7.09 1.81
CA GLY A 116 24.51 6.10 2.20
C GLY A 116 23.07 6.54 1.91
N VAL A 117 22.69 7.79 2.23
CA VAL A 117 21.38 8.37 1.86
C VAL A 117 21.16 8.29 0.35
N ALA A 118 22.15 8.66 -0.47
CA ALA A 118 22.07 8.57 -1.92
C ALA A 118 21.87 7.13 -2.42
N ILE A 119 22.61 6.16 -1.85
CA ILE A 119 22.50 4.74 -2.19
C ILE A 119 21.12 4.17 -1.83
N TRP A 120 20.57 4.44 -0.64
CA TRP A 120 19.34 3.78 -0.19
C TRP A 120 18.07 4.24 -0.92
N VAL A 121 18.05 5.45 -1.49
CA VAL A 121 16.89 5.93 -2.28
C VAL A 121 16.72 5.14 -3.58
N LEU A 122 17.80 4.70 -4.23
CA LEU A 122 17.74 3.95 -5.49
C LEU A 122 16.95 2.63 -5.42
N PRO A 123 17.30 1.64 -4.55
CA PRO A 123 16.54 0.41 -4.41
C PRO A 123 15.16 0.65 -3.78
N LEU A 124 14.99 1.69 -2.95
CA LEU A 124 13.69 2.06 -2.39
C LEU A 124 12.71 2.51 -3.48
N ALA A 125 13.13 3.44 -4.35
CA ALA A 125 12.34 3.88 -5.50
C ALA A 125 12.06 2.73 -6.49
N TYR A 126 13.06 1.86 -6.72
CA TYR A 126 12.89 0.65 -7.52
C TYR A 126 11.80 -0.27 -6.94
N GLU A 127 11.88 -0.66 -5.68
CA GLU A 127 10.92 -1.60 -5.07
C GLU A 127 9.50 -1.01 -4.98
N LEU A 128 9.36 0.26 -4.58
CA LEU A 128 8.07 0.97 -4.60
C LEU A 128 7.45 0.93 -6.02
N SER A 129 8.24 1.24 -7.06
CA SER A 129 7.77 1.18 -8.45
C SER A 129 7.53 -0.25 -8.98
N LYS A 130 8.10 -1.29 -8.33
CA LYS A 130 7.99 -2.69 -8.74
C LYS A 130 6.76 -3.36 -8.16
N ILE A 131 6.43 -3.05 -6.90
CA ILE A 131 5.16 -3.45 -6.26
C ILE A 131 3.99 -3.00 -7.14
N VAL A 132 3.91 -1.71 -7.48
CA VAL A 132 2.85 -1.14 -8.35
C VAL A 132 2.85 -1.78 -9.74
N ARG A 133 4.02 -2.13 -10.30
CA ARG A 133 4.13 -2.73 -11.64
C ARG A 133 3.84 -4.23 -11.70
N LYS A 134 3.86 -4.97 -10.59
CA LYS A 134 3.74 -6.45 -10.61
C LYS A 134 2.82 -7.08 -9.55
N SER A 135 2.15 -6.32 -8.68
CA SER A 135 1.28 -6.85 -7.61
C SER A 135 1.97 -7.97 -6.81
N MET A 136 3.15 -7.62 -6.31
CA MET A 136 4.23 -8.57 -6.06
C MET A 136 4.24 -9.10 -4.63
N ASP A 137 3.81 -10.35 -4.45
CA ASP A 137 4.25 -11.18 -3.33
C ASP A 137 5.51 -11.97 -3.71
N ARG A 138 6.41 -12.19 -2.73
CA ARG A 138 7.60 -13.04 -2.82
C ARG A 138 7.66 -14.11 -1.73
N GLY A 139 6.70 -14.11 -0.80
CA GLY A 139 6.80 -14.77 0.48
C GLY A 139 7.88 -14.17 1.38
N ILE A 140 7.75 -14.43 2.70
CA ILE A 140 8.68 -13.94 3.73
C ILE A 140 10.14 -14.33 3.42
N SER A 141 10.36 -15.57 2.95
CA SER A 141 11.69 -16.08 2.59
C SER A 141 12.32 -15.32 1.41
N GLY A 142 11.51 -14.89 0.43
CA GLY A 142 11.96 -14.12 -0.72
C GLY A 142 12.32 -12.68 -0.34
N GLU A 143 11.49 -12.02 0.47
CA GLU A 143 11.80 -10.69 1.01
C GLU A 143 13.05 -10.69 1.87
N GLN A 144 13.25 -11.69 2.75
CA GLN A 144 14.47 -11.82 3.56
C GLN A 144 15.73 -12.07 2.71
N ALA A 145 15.63 -12.80 1.59
CA ALA A 145 16.73 -12.95 0.65
C ALA A 145 17.10 -11.61 -0.01
N HIS A 146 16.10 -10.86 -0.49
CA HIS A 146 16.30 -9.53 -1.08
C HIS A 146 16.87 -8.52 -0.06
N ILE A 147 16.37 -8.51 1.18
CA ILE A 147 16.91 -7.67 2.27
C ILE A 147 18.41 -7.93 2.46
N ARG A 148 18.84 -9.21 2.57
CA ARG A 148 20.26 -9.54 2.74
C ARG A 148 21.12 -9.05 1.57
N VAL A 149 20.66 -9.18 0.33
CA VAL A 149 21.38 -8.71 -0.86
C VAL A 149 21.49 -7.18 -0.87
N TYR A 150 20.40 -6.45 -0.63
CA TYR A 150 20.42 -4.98 -0.59
C TYR A 150 21.30 -4.45 0.55
N VAL A 151 21.17 -5.02 1.76
CA VAL A 151 21.99 -4.65 2.93
C VAL A 151 23.47 -4.88 2.64
N ALA A 152 23.85 -6.06 2.14
CA ALA A 152 25.25 -6.38 1.86
C ALA A 152 25.85 -5.49 0.77
N ALA A 153 25.16 -5.34 -0.37
CA ALA A 153 25.65 -4.54 -1.49
C ALA A 153 25.77 -3.04 -1.15
N GLY A 154 24.77 -2.48 -0.46
CA GLY A 154 24.78 -1.08 -0.05
C GLY A 154 25.88 -0.77 0.96
N HIS A 155 26.03 -1.58 2.01
CA HIS A 155 27.10 -1.37 3.00
C HIS A 155 28.50 -1.64 2.42
N ALA A 156 28.66 -2.56 1.47
CA ALA A 156 29.93 -2.76 0.77
C ALA A 156 30.34 -1.52 -0.05
N ALA A 157 29.40 -0.93 -0.81
CA ALA A 157 29.66 0.31 -1.54
C ALA A 157 29.98 1.49 -0.61
N ILE A 158 29.25 1.63 0.51
CA ILE A 158 29.51 2.67 1.52
C ILE A 158 30.88 2.45 2.18
N ALA A 159 31.28 1.21 2.47
CA ALA A 159 32.59 0.90 3.03
C ALA A 159 33.75 1.26 2.08
N VAL A 160 33.59 1.04 0.77
CA VAL A 160 34.56 1.49 -0.25
C VAL A 160 34.67 3.02 -0.29
N TYR A 161 33.54 3.74 -0.22
CA TYR A 161 33.55 5.20 -0.13
C TYR A 161 34.22 5.72 1.15
N VAL A 162 33.92 5.11 2.31
CA VAL A 162 34.58 5.42 3.59
C VAL A 162 36.09 5.22 3.47
N ALA A 163 36.54 4.09 2.94
CA ALA A 163 37.96 3.78 2.79
C ALA A 163 38.68 4.78 1.87
N LEU A 164 38.07 5.13 0.74
CA LEU A 164 38.61 6.11 -0.20
C LEU A 164 38.70 7.52 0.41
N ASN A 165 37.62 8.00 1.02
CA ASN A 165 37.54 9.35 1.56
C ASN A 165 38.44 9.51 2.81
N ALA A 166 38.50 8.48 3.67
CA ALA A 166 39.46 8.44 4.78
C ALA A 166 40.92 8.35 4.29
N ALA A 167 41.21 7.60 3.22
CA ALA A 167 42.56 7.52 2.66
C ALA A 167 43.05 8.89 2.16
N PHE A 168 42.21 9.67 1.46
CA PHE A 168 42.56 11.04 1.07
C PHE A 168 42.78 11.96 2.28
N ALA A 169 41.92 11.86 3.31
CA ALA A 169 42.05 12.68 4.52
C ALA A 169 43.36 12.40 5.29
N ILE A 170 43.78 11.14 5.35
CA ILE A 170 45.02 10.71 6.02
C ILE A 170 46.25 11.03 5.17
N ALA A 171 46.18 10.85 3.85
CA ALA A 171 47.31 11.08 2.94
C ALA A 171 47.67 12.57 2.76
N HIS A 172 46.73 13.48 3.07
CA HIS A 172 46.90 14.93 2.91
C HIS A 172 46.69 15.73 4.21
N ASP A 173 46.70 15.04 5.37
CA ASP A 173 46.66 15.62 6.73
C ASP A 173 45.53 16.65 6.96
N GLY A 174 44.29 16.28 6.58
CA GLY A 174 43.11 17.12 6.79
C GLY A 174 41.99 16.91 5.77
N TYR A 175 40.94 17.73 5.83
CA TYR A 175 39.88 17.75 4.82
C TYR A 175 40.29 18.59 3.61
N THR A 176 40.45 17.96 2.45
CA THR A 176 41.01 18.58 1.24
C THR A 176 40.04 18.60 0.07
N ASP A 177 40.46 19.24 -1.02
CA ASP A 177 39.76 19.23 -2.31
C ASP A 177 39.49 17.81 -2.84
N TYR A 178 40.33 16.81 -2.53
CA TYR A 178 40.04 15.40 -2.86
C TYR A 178 38.81 14.85 -2.10
N ASN A 179 38.67 15.21 -0.81
CA ASN A 179 37.49 14.87 -0.01
C ASN A 179 36.25 15.60 -0.53
N HIS A 180 36.41 16.88 -0.90
CA HIS A 180 35.34 17.68 -1.48
C HIS A 180 34.86 17.13 -2.84
N LYS A 181 35.77 16.71 -3.72
CA LYS A 181 35.45 15.99 -4.97
C LYS A 181 34.65 14.72 -4.72
N CYS A 182 34.95 13.98 -3.64
CA CYS A 182 34.14 12.83 -3.23
C CYS A 182 32.72 13.26 -2.78
N LEU A 183 32.56 14.39 -2.08
CA LEU A 183 31.25 14.95 -1.72
C LEU A 183 30.45 15.44 -2.94
N LEU A 184 31.10 16.11 -3.90
CA LEU A 184 30.47 16.53 -5.17
C LEU A 184 29.99 15.32 -5.98
N PHE A 185 30.73 14.21 -5.97
CA PHE A 185 30.27 12.94 -6.55
C PHE A 185 28.98 12.44 -5.89
N VAL A 186 28.79 12.60 -4.56
CA VAL A 186 27.51 12.27 -3.90
C VAL A 186 26.37 13.14 -4.43
N TYR A 187 26.58 14.44 -4.64
CA TYR A 187 25.57 15.31 -5.26
C TYR A 187 25.20 14.85 -6.67
N CYS A 188 26.18 14.48 -7.50
CA CYS A 188 25.93 13.90 -8.83
C CYS A 188 25.10 12.60 -8.75
N VAL A 189 25.41 11.68 -7.83
CA VAL A 189 24.61 10.46 -7.61
C VAL A 189 23.18 10.79 -7.17
N GLN A 190 22.98 11.83 -6.35
CA GLN A 190 21.64 12.26 -5.94
C GLN A 190 20.84 12.92 -7.08
N ILE A 191 21.47 13.73 -7.94
CA ILE A 191 20.84 14.29 -9.14
C ILE A 191 20.41 13.16 -10.10
N VAL A 192 21.27 12.18 -10.34
CA VAL A 192 20.94 10.99 -11.15
C VAL A 192 19.81 10.18 -10.50
N THR A 193 19.78 10.06 -9.17
CA THR A 193 18.72 9.39 -8.42
C THR A 193 17.39 10.13 -8.52
N LEU A 194 17.39 11.47 -8.52
CA LEU A 194 16.19 12.28 -8.75
C LEU A 194 15.66 12.11 -10.18
N ALA A 195 16.54 12.14 -11.19
CA ALA A 195 16.19 11.85 -12.58
C ALA A 195 15.60 10.43 -12.74
N TYR A 196 16.16 9.44 -12.05
CA TYR A 196 15.64 8.08 -12.00
C TYR A 196 14.22 8.02 -11.39
N MET A 197 13.97 8.73 -10.28
CA MET A 197 12.62 8.82 -9.69
C MET A 197 11.60 9.48 -10.64
N ILE A 198 12.01 10.54 -11.37
CA ILE A 198 11.18 11.18 -12.40
C ILE A 198 10.83 10.18 -13.51
N VAL A 199 11.82 9.44 -14.04
CA VAL A 199 11.60 8.41 -15.07
C VAL A 199 10.67 7.30 -14.57
N LEU A 200 10.81 6.85 -13.32
CA LEU A 200 9.90 5.88 -12.72
C LEU A 200 8.46 6.40 -12.64
N LEU A 201 8.25 7.64 -12.20
CA LEU A 201 6.92 8.26 -12.11
C LEU A 201 6.28 8.48 -13.48
N VAL A 202 7.07 8.89 -14.49
CA VAL A 202 6.61 8.98 -15.89
C VAL A 202 6.22 7.61 -16.42
N LEU A 203 7.03 6.57 -16.18
CA LEU A 203 6.69 5.20 -16.58
C LEU A 203 5.42 4.68 -15.87
N LEU A 204 5.21 4.98 -14.60
CA LEU A 204 3.98 4.62 -13.88
C LEU A 204 2.75 5.34 -14.47
N LYS A 205 2.88 6.64 -14.79
CA LYS A 205 1.83 7.45 -15.41
C LYS A 205 1.48 6.97 -16.84
N VAL A 206 2.47 6.67 -17.67
CA VAL A 206 2.28 6.19 -19.06
C VAL A 206 1.65 4.80 -19.08
N ASN A 207 1.99 3.92 -18.14
CA ASN A 207 1.39 2.58 -18.03
C ASN A 207 0.02 2.58 -17.28
N GLY A 208 -0.64 3.74 -17.15
CA GLY A 208 -1.97 3.88 -16.52
C GLY A 208 -2.02 3.72 -14.99
N ARG A 209 -0.94 3.29 -14.34
CA ARG A 209 -0.89 2.96 -12.89
C ARG A 209 -0.72 4.19 -11.99
N LYS A 210 -1.39 5.29 -12.32
CA LYS A 210 -1.50 6.47 -11.46
C LYS A 210 -2.59 6.29 -10.39
N TYR A 211 -3.68 5.60 -10.75
CA TYR A 211 -4.84 5.39 -9.90
C TYR A 211 -4.94 3.94 -9.42
N GLU A 212 -5.56 3.76 -8.26
CA GLU A 212 -5.76 2.49 -7.59
C GLU A 212 -7.15 2.51 -6.93
N THR A 213 -7.97 1.48 -7.18
CA THR A 213 -9.37 1.46 -6.76
C THR A 213 -9.48 1.10 -5.28
N ILE A 214 -9.41 2.10 -4.42
CA ILE A 214 -9.57 1.94 -2.96
C ILE A 214 -11.03 2.24 -2.63
N GLN A 215 -11.74 1.25 -2.09
CA GLN A 215 -13.15 1.38 -1.67
C GLN A 215 -14.06 1.87 -2.81
N GLY A 216 -13.88 1.34 -4.03
CA GLY A 216 -14.66 1.74 -5.22
C GLY A 216 -14.27 3.10 -5.82
N GLN A 217 -13.54 3.96 -5.09
CA GLN A 217 -13.07 5.24 -5.60
C GLN A 217 -11.72 5.12 -6.34
N PHE A 218 -11.59 5.83 -7.46
CA PHE A 218 -10.33 5.99 -8.20
C PHE A 218 -9.41 7.00 -7.49
N VAL A 219 -8.75 6.56 -6.43
CA VAL A 219 -7.78 7.36 -5.67
C VAL A 219 -6.41 7.29 -6.37
N GLU A 220 -5.58 8.33 -6.29
CA GLU A 220 -4.18 8.21 -6.73
C GLU A 220 -3.44 7.21 -5.84
N SER A 221 -2.71 6.26 -6.45
CA SER A 221 -2.09 5.15 -5.71
C SER A 221 -1.25 5.67 -4.53
N PRO A 222 -1.45 5.18 -3.29
CA PRO A 222 -0.69 5.64 -2.13
C PRO A 222 0.82 5.41 -2.29
N VAL A 223 1.24 4.49 -3.17
CA VAL A 223 2.65 4.27 -3.51
C VAL A 223 3.16 5.31 -4.52
N TYR A 224 2.36 5.67 -5.53
CA TYR A 224 2.65 6.79 -6.45
C TYR A 224 2.78 8.10 -5.67
N LEU A 225 1.84 8.39 -4.75
CA LEU A 225 1.87 9.57 -3.87
C LEU A 225 3.06 9.57 -2.89
N ARG A 226 3.59 8.41 -2.48
CA ARG A 226 4.83 8.34 -1.67
C ARG A 226 6.05 8.68 -2.51
N LEU A 227 6.21 8.07 -3.68
CA LEU A 227 7.34 8.31 -4.58
C LEU A 227 7.34 9.78 -5.10
N GLN A 228 6.17 10.33 -5.41
CA GLN A 228 6.01 11.73 -5.81
C GLN A 228 6.39 12.70 -4.67
N ARG A 229 5.96 12.46 -3.43
CA ARG A 229 6.33 13.33 -2.29
C ARG A 229 7.84 13.33 -2.03
N ILE A 230 8.49 12.16 -2.07
CA ILE A 230 9.94 12.04 -1.94
C ILE A 230 10.64 12.81 -3.07
N MET A 231 10.24 12.60 -4.33
CA MET A 231 10.78 13.32 -5.49
C MET A 231 10.64 14.85 -5.35
N VAL A 232 9.47 15.34 -4.95
CA VAL A 232 9.23 16.79 -4.77
C VAL A 232 10.12 17.38 -3.67
N ILE A 233 10.33 16.67 -2.55
CA ILE A 233 11.22 17.15 -1.49
C ILE A 233 12.67 17.23 -2.00
N TYR A 234 13.18 16.20 -2.67
CA TYR A 234 14.52 16.25 -3.25
C TYR A 234 14.67 17.36 -4.32
N ALA A 235 13.64 17.59 -5.14
CA ALA A 235 13.64 18.65 -6.14
C ALA A 235 13.61 20.07 -5.55
N VAL A 236 12.85 20.30 -4.48
CA VAL A 236 12.72 21.63 -3.85
C VAL A 236 13.86 21.91 -2.87
N PHE A 237 14.19 20.96 -1.98
CA PHE A 237 15.12 21.20 -0.88
C PHE A 237 16.58 20.91 -1.27
N ALA A 238 16.85 19.87 -2.07
CA ALA A 238 18.22 19.40 -2.31
C ALA A 238 18.81 19.83 -3.67
N LEU A 239 18.07 19.64 -4.78
CA LEU A 239 18.56 19.88 -6.15
C LEU A 239 19.18 21.27 -6.33
N GLN A 240 18.50 22.30 -5.79
CA GLN A 240 18.92 23.69 -5.88
C GLN A 240 20.30 23.95 -5.23
N PHE A 241 20.61 23.32 -4.08
CA PHE A 241 21.92 23.42 -3.44
C PHE A 241 22.99 22.56 -4.13
N GLN A 242 22.61 21.37 -4.60
CA GLN A 242 23.51 20.47 -5.35
C GLN A 242 24.01 21.15 -6.63
N VAL A 243 23.10 21.78 -7.39
CA VAL A 243 23.44 22.54 -8.61
C VAL A 243 24.27 23.78 -8.28
N ALA A 244 23.91 24.56 -7.25
CA ALA A 244 24.71 25.71 -6.84
C ALA A 244 26.14 25.32 -6.43
N SER A 245 26.32 24.21 -5.71
CA SER A 245 27.65 23.71 -5.30
C SER A 245 28.49 23.28 -6.50
N LEU A 246 27.88 22.61 -7.48
CA LEU A 246 28.57 22.22 -8.74
C LEU A 246 28.93 23.44 -9.61
N ILE A 247 28.12 24.50 -9.59
CA ILE A 247 28.44 25.75 -10.30
C ILE A 247 29.63 26.44 -9.62
N ILE A 248 29.62 26.62 -8.28
CA ILE A 248 30.73 27.25 -7.56
C ILE A 248 32.05 26.51 -7.79
N TYR A 249 32.06 25.19 -7.73
CA TYR A 249 33.27 24.39 -8.02
C TYR A 249 33.77 24.57 -9.47
N GLY A 250 32.90 24.95 -10.40
CA GLY A 250 33.24 25.21 -11.81
C GLY A 250 33.47 26.68 -12.19
N SER A 251 33.38 27.63 -11.24
CA SER A 251 33.45 29.07 -11.51
C SER A 251 34.51 29.77 -10.67
N GLU A 252 35.48 30.42 -11.32
CA GLU A 252 36.52 31.22 -10.64
C GLU A 252 36.00 32.60 -10.17
N GLU A 253 34.93 33.11 -10.78
CA GLU A 253 34.32 34.41 -10.42
C GLU A 253 33.37 34.32 -9.22
N HIS A 254 33.72 35.01 -8.14
CA HIS A 254 32.98 35.01 -6.87
C HIS A 254 31.83 36.04 -6.86
N ASP A 255 30.83 35.91 -7.75
CA ASP A 255 29.66 36.82 -7.79
C ASP A 255 28.94 36.86 -6.42
N PRO A 256 28.86 38.03 -5.75
CA PRO A 256 28.18 38.17 -4.46
C PRO A 256 26.70 37.78 -4.50
N ARG A 257 26.02 37.85 -5.66
CA ARG A 257 24.64 37.36 -5.82
C ARG A 257 24.59 35.84 -5.73
N LEU A 258 25.52 35.15 -6.40
CA LEU A 258 25.63 33.70 -6.38
C LEU A 258 26.01 33.19 -4.99
N LEU A 259 26.92 33.89 -4.29
CA LEU A 259 27.21 33.64 -2.87
C LEU A 259 26.00 33.90 -1.95
N THR A 260 25.17 34.92 -2.22
CA THR A 260 23.91 35.12 -1.49
C THR A 260 22.94 33.95 -1.72
N GLY A 261 22.87 33.47 -2.97
CA GLY A 261 22.07 32.32 -3.37
C GLY A 261 22.45 31.07 -2.58
N ILE A 262 23.71 30.66 -2.58
CA ILE A 262 24.11 29.40 -1.92
C ILE A 262 23.91 29.44 -0.40
N GLY A 263 24.03 30.59 0.26
CA GLY A 263 23.71 30.72 1.69
C GLY A 263 22.24 30.38 2.00
N ALA A 264 21.30 30.89 1.19
CA ALA A 264 19.90 30.52 1.30
C ALA A 264 19.64 29.06 0.90
N SER A 265 20.30 28.59 -0.16
CA SER A 265 20.24 27.19 -0.60
C SER A 265 20.68 26.21 0.47
N LEU A 266 21.72 26.55 1.24
CA LEU A 266 22.28 25.75 2.32
C LEU A 266 21.28 25.57 3.47
N VAL A 267 20.62 26.65 3.91
CA VAL A 267 19.61 26.59 4.97
C VAL A 267 18.44 25.70 4.55
N LEU A 268 17.93 25.89 3.32
CA LEU A 268 16.85 25.05 2.78
C LEU A 268 17.27 23.58 2.66
N TYR A 269 18.48 23.31 2.16
CA TYR A 269 19.00 21.95 2.03
C TYR A 269 19.15 21.23 3.39
N ASN A 270 19.58 21.94 4.44
CA ASN A 270 19.63 21.38 5.80
C ASN A 270 18.24 21.04 6.38
N LEU A 271 17.13 21.53 5.82
CA LEU A 271 15.75 21.14 6.19
C LEU A 271 15.24 19.86 5.48
N THR A 272 16.02 19.26 4.57
CA THR A 272 15.61 18.04 3.83
C THR A 272 15.22 16.89 4.78
N GLY A 273 15.94 16.73 5.90
CA GLY A 273 15.64 15.71 6.90
C GLY A 273 14.28 15.91 7.57
N LEU A 274 13.99 17.15 7.99
CA LEU A 274 12.69 17.54 8.55
C LEU A 274 11.55 17.28 7.55
N ALA A 275 11.71 17.69 6.29
CA ALA A 275 10.68 17.53 5.25
C ALA A 275 10.36 16.05 4.94
N LEU A 276 11.40 15.20 4.83
CA LEU A 276 11.23 13.75 4.65
C LEU A 276 10.59 13.10 5.88
N SER A 277 10.99 13.49 7.09
CA SER A 277 10.40 12.98 8.34
C SER A 277 8.90 13.30 8.44
N ILE A 278 8.53 14.57 8.21
CA ILE A 278 7.15 15.05 8.22
C ILE A 278 6.28 14.26 7.23
N THR A 279 6.74 14.09 5.98
CA THR A 279 5.95 13.41 4.94
C THR A 279 5.92 11.88 5.06
N THR A 280 6.81 11.28 5.86
CA THR A 280 6.85 9.82 6.06
C THR A 280 6.11 9.38 7.32
N GLY A 281 6.20 10.12 8.43
CA GLY A 281 5.79 9.62 9.74
C GLY A 281 4.79 10.47 10.54
N CYS A 282 4.51 11.71 10.13
CA CYS A 282 3.49 12.55 10.75
C CYS A 282 2.13 12.36 10.08
N SER A 283 1.04 12.47 10.84
CA SER A 283 -0.30 12.63 10.24
C SER A 283 -0.37 14.00 9.58
N GLN A 284 -0.81 14.06 8.32
CA GLN A 284 -0.87 15.31 7.55
C GLN A 284 -1.80 16.33 8.21
N ILE A 285 -2.89 15.87 8.86
CA ILE A 285 -3.83 16.71 9.62
C ILE A 285 -3.13 17.37 10.82
N CYS A 286 -2.26 16.65 11.53
CA CYS A 286 -1.52 17.21 12.68
C CYS A 286 -0.48 18.25 12.26
N VAL A 287 0.11 18.09 11.06
CA VAL A 287 1.07 19.04 10.50
C VAL A 287 0.36 20.31 10.04
N LEU A 288 -0.79 20.18 9.37
CA LEU A 288 -1.62 21.31 8.96
C LEU A 288 -2.04 22.16 10.18
N ARG A 289 -2.62 21.52 11.21
CA ARG A 289 -3.01 22.22 12.46
C ARG A 289 -1.86 22.90 13.19
N PHE A 290 -0.64 22.34 13.13
CA PHE A 290 0.54 22.99 13.71
C PHE A 290 0.98 24.22 12.90
N CYS A 291 0.77 24.18 11.58
CA CYS A 291 1.06 25.26 10.65
C CYS A 291 -0.11 26.26 10.45
N GLY A 292 -1.27 26.07 11.10
CA GLY A 292 -2.46 26.91 10.93
C GLY A 292 -2.23 28.41 11.19
N CYS A 293 -1.28 28.76 12.07
CA CYS A 293 -0.86 30.15 12.27
C CYS A 293 -0.15 30.79 11.05
N CYS A 294 0.12 30.02 10.00
CA CYS A 294 0.74 30.44 8.74
C CYS A 294 -0.09 30.04 7.49
N ILE A 295 -1.26 29.45 7.67
CA ILE A 295 -2.16 28.99 6.59
C ILE A 295 -3.53 29.66 6.83
N PRO A 296 -4.10 30.42 5.88
CA PRO A 296 -5.44 30.99 6.05
C PRO A 296 -6.48 29.92 6.34
N ASP A 297 -7.46 30.20 7.21
CA ASP A 297 -8.50 29.24 7.63
C ASP A 297 -9.21 28.59 6.44
N ASP A 298 -9.51 29.38 5.39
CA ASP A 298 -10.12 28.92 4.13
C ASP A 298 -9.30 27.81 3.45
N ILE A 299 -7.97 27.87 3.57
CA ILE A 299 -7.01 26.96 2.95
C ILE A 299 -6.73 25.78 3.87
N GLU A 300 -6.69 25.95 5.19
CA GLU A 300 -6.62 24.82 6.13
C GLU A 300 -7.89 23.96 6.01
N ALA A 301 -9.08 24.55 5.96
CA ALA A 301 -10.33 23.84 5.72
C ALA A 301 -10.32 23.08 4.38
N GLN A 302 -9.84 23.71 3.30
CA GLN A 302 -9.69 23.05 1.99
C GLN A 302 -8.65 21.93 1.98
N LEU A 303 -7.59 21.98 2.80
CA LEU A 303 -6.58 20.92 2.91
C LEU A 303 -6.98 19.78 3.89
N ILE A 304 -7.87 20.06 4.84
CA ILE A 304 -8.41 19.05 5.76
C ILE A 304 -9.59 18.29 5.12
N HIS A 305 -10.44 18.97 4.36
CA HIS A 305 -11.60 18.37 3.69
C HIS A 305 -11.38 18.01 2.22
N GLY A 306 -10.35 18.58 1.57
CA GLY A 306 -10.03 18.35 0.17
C GLY A 306 -8.69 17.65 -0.05
N GLY A 307 -8.74 16.50 -0.72
CA GLY A 307 -7.57 15.98 -1.44
C GLY A 307 -7.13 16.95 -2.55
N PRO A 308 -5.89 16.87 -3.06
CA PRO A 308 -5.38 17.83 -4.02
C PRO A 308 -6.20 17.88 -5.30
N LEU A 309 -6.71 19.09 -5.62
CA LEU A 309 -7.37 19.47 -6.88
C LEU A 309 -8.75 18.80 -7.17
N ALA A 310 -9.70 18.94 -6.23
CA ALA A 310 -11.12 18.81 -6.52
C ALA A 310 -11.82 20.18 -6.49
N LEU A 311 -11.81 20.90 -7.63
CA LEU A 311 -12.54 22.16 -7.76
C LEU A 311 -14.05 21.90 -8.01
N SER A 312 -14.90 22.75 -7.42
CA SER A 312 -16.34 22.91 -7.70
C SER A 312 -17.27 21.70 -7.49
N THR A 313 -17.89 21.65 -6.30
CA THR A 313 -19.37 21.67 -6.16
C THR A 313 -19.77 22.21 -4.78
N PRO A 314 -20.66 23.22 -4.69
CA PRO A 314 -21.17 23.71 -3.41
C PRO A 314 -22.58 23.17 -3.07
N MET A 315 -22.78 22.64 -1.86
CA MET A 315 -24.08 22.74 -1.16
C MET A 315 -23.91 22.61 0.36
N GLU A 316 -24.76 23.31 1.12
CA GLU A 316 -24.65 23.47 2.57
C GLU A 316 -25.11 22.25 3.37
N THR A 317 -24.57 22.07 4.59
CA THR A 317 -25.38 22.01 5.83
C THR A 317 -24.46 22.27 7.03
N PRO A 318 -24.70 23.30 7.86
CA PRO A 318 -23.91 23.56 9.06
C PRO A 318 -24.38 22.67 10.23
N MET A 319 -23.53 21.74 10.68
CA MET A 319 -23.71 21.05 11.96
C MET A 319 -22.97 21.81 13.06
N PHE A 320 -23.68 22.18 14.11
CA PHE A 320 -23.13 22.93 15.24
C PHE A 320 -22.21 22.04 16.09
N PHE A 321 -21.10 22.61 16.54
CA PHE A 321 -20.13 21.93 17.38
C PHE A 321 -20.60 21.95 18.84
N ASP A 322 -21.23 20.87 19.29
CA ASP A 322 -21.44 20.62 20.73
C ASP A 322 -20.42 19.59 21.22
N SER A 323 -19.94 19.77 22.45
CA SER A 323 -18.57 19.42 22.84
C SER A 323 -18.46 18.27 23.85
N ASN A 324 -19.40 17.32 23.80
CA ASN A 324 -19.42 16.15 24.70
C ASN A 324 -19.93 14.87 24.02
N LEU A 325 -19.05 14.11 23.35
CA LEU A 325 -18.96 12.65 23.47
C LEU A 325 -17.72 12.12 22.74
N GLY A 326 -17.14 11.02 23.23
CA GLY A 326 -16.13 10.26 22.53
C GLY A 326 -16.73 9.05 21.85
N ASP A 327 -17.09 9.15 20.57
CA ASP A 327 -17.41 7.99 19.72
C ASP A 327 -16.96 8.28 18.28
N SER A 328 -16.10 7.42 17.73
CA SER A 328 -15.56 7.58 16.37
C SER A 328 -16.49 6.88 15.37
N HIS A 329 -16.94 7.59 14.34
CA HIS A 329 -18.10 7.22 13.52
C HIS A 329 -17.92 5.98 12.58
N ASP A 330 -16.86 5.19 12.76
CA ASP A 330 -16.67 3.88 12.13
C ASP A 330 -17.38 2.77 12.92
N PRO A 331 -18.22 1.92 12.30
CA PRO A 331 -18.86 0.81 13.01
C PRO A 331 -17.80 -0.23 13.42
N ASN A 332 -17.79 -0.60 14.70
CA ASN A 332 -16.85 -1.59 15.23
C ASN A 332 -16.89 -2.94 14.46
N PRO A 333 -15.74 -3.53 14.10
CA PRO A 333 -15.68 -4.79 13.36
C PRO A 333 -16.07 -6.01 14.23
N PRO A 334 -16.92 -6.94 13.75
CA PRO A 334 -17.40 -8.08 14.53
C PRO A 334 -16.30 -9.09 14.91
N GLN A 335 -15.92 -9.10 16.19
CA GLN A 335 -14.81 -9.89 16.74
C GLN A 335 -15.10 -11.40 16.98
N ALA A 336 -16.33 -11.86 16.77
CA ALA A 336 -16.72 -13.26 17.01
C ALA A 336 -17.85 -13.68 16.09
N ASN A 337 -17.71 -14.85 15.44
CA ASN A 337 -18.67 -15.44 14.50
C ASN A 337 -19.30 -14.42 13.52
N PRO A 338 -18.49 -13.69 12.73
CA PRO A 338 -19.02 -12.72 11.78
C PRO A 338 -19.88 -13.40 10.70
N VAL A 339 -20.96 -12.75 10.31
CA VAL A 339 -21.76 -13.15 9.15
C VAL A 339 -21.26 -12.37 7.94
N PHE A 340 -20.66 -13.08 7.00
CA PHE A 340 -20.10 -12.49 5.79
C PHE A 340 -21.18 -12.30 4.72
N VAL A 341 -21.10 -11.14 4.04
CA VAL A 341 -21.87 -10.85 2.83
C VAL A 341 -20.90 -10.46 1.72
N PHE A 342 -20.95 -11.19 0.62
CA PHE A 342 -20.32 -10.80 -0.65
C PHE A 342 -21.39 -10.19 -1.56
N THR A 343 -21.08 -9.09 -2.25
CA THR A 343 -21.93 -8.54 -3.31
C THR A 343 -21.11 -8.18 -4.54
N ASP A 344 -21.68 -8.29 -5.74
CA ASP A 344 -21.02 -7.97 -7.02
C ASP A 344 -22.06 -7.65 -8.12
N ILE A 345 -21.69 -6.98 -9.23
CA ILE A 345 -22.65 -6.53 -10.25
C ILE A 345 -22.63 -7.41 -11.51
N GLU A 346 -23.79 -8.00 -11.84
CA GLU A 346 -23.93 -8.90 -13.00
C GLU A 346 -23.53 -8.19 -14.32
N SER A 347 -22.46 -8.69 -14.94
CA SER A 347 -21.88 -8.19 -16.20
C SER A 347 -21.20 -6.80 -16.14
N SER A 348 -20.65 -6.40 -14.99
CA SER A 348 -19.93 -5.11 -14.82
C SER A 348 -18.80 -4.88 -15.84
N SER A 349 -17.96 -5.88 -16.12
CA SER A 349 -16.88 -5.78 -17.12
C SER A 349 -17.38 -5.45 -18.53
N ALA A 350 -18.59 -5.92 -18.89
CA ALA A 350 -19.22 -5.58 -20.16
C ALA A 350 -19.77 -4.15 -20.16
N LEU A 351 -20.34 -3.70 -19.04
CA LEU A 351 -20.80 -2.31 -18.87
C LEU A 351 -19.65 -1.29 -18.93
N TRP A 352 -18.50 -1.60 -18.32
CA TRP A 352 -17.28 -0.78 -18.43
C TRP A 352 -16.70 -0.75 -19.85
N GLY A 353 -17.00 -1.75 -20.69
CA GLY A 353 -16.62 -1.78 -22.11
C GLY A 353 -17.52 -0.96 -23.04
N MET A 354 -18.59 -0.33 -22.54
CA MET A 354 -19.55 0.42 -23.34
C MET A 354 -19.26 1.93 -23.32
N GLY A 355 -19.08 2.51 -24.52
CA GLY A 355 -18.87 3.94 -24.69
C GLY A 355 -17.55 4.43 -24.10
N ASP A 356 -17.61 5.49 -23.30
CA ASP A 356 -16.49 6.08 -22.56
C ASP A 356 -16.47 5.68 -21.06
N GLY A 357 -17.37 4.77 -20.65
CA GLY A 357 -17.55 4.36 -19.25
C GLY A 357 -18.21 5.41 -18.35
N SER A 358 -18.55 6.61 -18.83
CA SER A 358 -19.10 7.70 -18.01
C SER A 358 -20.41 7.33 -17.29
N VAL A 359 -21.31 6.65 -18.00
CA VAL A 359 -22.60 6.18 -17.47
C VAL A 359 -22.40 5.07 -16.44
N MET A 360 -21.45 4.15 -16.66
CA MET A 360 -21.14 3.11 -15.68
C MET A 360 -20.52 3.70 -14.42
N LYS A 361 -19.65 4.72 -14.53
CA LYS A 361 -19.14 5.47 -13.38
C LYS A 361 -20.27 6.09 -12.55
N GLN A 362 -21.19 6.84 -13.17
CA GLN A 362 -22.34 7.43 -12.46
C GLN A 362 -23.25 6.37 -11.81
N ALA A 363 -23.40 5.21 -12.46
CA ALA A 363 -24.15 4.09 -11.90
C ALA A 363 -23.41 3.46 -10.70
N SER A 364 -22.10 3.25 -10.78
CA SER A 364 -21.28 2.77 -9.65
C SER A 364 -21.34 3.71 -8.46
N GLU A 365 -21.25 5.03 -8.67
CA GLU A 365 -21.38 6.04 -7.61
C GLU A 365 -22.74 5.96 -6.88
N LEU A 366 -23.83 5.71 -7.61
CA LEU A 366 -25.17 5.52 -7.03
C LEU A 366 -25.31 4.16 -6.32
N HIS A 367 -24.74 3.10 -6.88
CA HIS A 367 -24.69 1.76 -6.28
C HIS A 367 -23.99 1.79 -4.92
N ASP A 368 -22.77 2.33 -4.89
CA ASP A 368 -21.93 2.43 -3.71
C ASP A 368 -22.58 3.29 -2.62
N SER A 369 -23.24 4.38 -3.01
CA SER A 369 -24.01 5.24 -2.09
C SER A 369 -25.15 4.48 -1.40
N ILE A 370 -25.90 3.66 -2.14
CA ILE A 370 -27.00 2.84 -1.59
C ILE A 370 -26.45 1.76 -0.64
N LEU A 371 -25.40 1.04 -1.05
CA LEU A 371 -24.81 -0.02 -0.22
C LEU A 371 -24.18 0.53 1.06
N ARG A 372 -23.40 1.62 0.99
CA ARG A 372 -22.76 2.22 2.17
C ARG A 372 -23.76 2.92 3.09
N GLY A 373 -24.78 3.59 2.53
CA GLY A 373 -25.85 4.22 3.30
C GLY A 373 -26.67 3.25 4.16
N LEU A 374 -26.63 1.95 3.85
CA LEU A 374 -27.29 0.90 4.63
C LEU A 374 -26.41 0.26 5.71
N LEU A 375 -25.08 0.43 5.67
CA LEU A 375 -24.17 -0.22 6.64
C LEU A 375 -24.39 0.27 8.06
N SER A 376 -24.57 1.57 8.28
CA SER A 376 -24.83 2.15 9.59
C SER A 376 -26.13 1.63 10.23
N LYS A 377 -27.23 1.60 9.45
CA LYS A 377 -28.54 1.08 9.85
C LYS A 377 -28.49 -0.37 10.34
N TYR A 378 -27.64 -1.19 9.72
CA TYR A 378 -27.54 -2.63 10.01
C TYR A 378 -26.24 -3.04 10.71
N ARG A 379 -25.47 -2.09 11.27
CA ARG A 379 -24.20 -2.34 11.99
C ARG A 379 -23.23 -3.23 11.20
N GLY A 380 -23.19 -3.02 9.89
CA GLY A 380 -22.33 -3.72 8.94
C GLY A 380 -20.96 -3.06 8.81
N TYR A 381 -19.94 -3.90 8.69
CA TYR A 381 -18.55 -3.50 8.51
C TYR A 381 -18.08 -3.76 7.08
N GLU A 382 -17.63 -2.73 6.37
CA GLU A 382 -17.02 -2.91 5.05
C GLU A 382 -15.56 -3.37 5.22
N ILE A 383 -15.28 -4.64 4.91
CA ILE A 383 -13.92 -5.22 4.98
C ILE A 383 -13.07 -4.60 3.88
N THR A 384 -13.55 -4.70 2.63
CA THR A 384 -12.90 -4.17 1.42
C THR A 384 -13.90 -4.09 0.25
N THR A 385 -13.50 -3.39 -0.81
CA THR A 385 -14.21 -3.31 -2.10
C THR A 385 -13.22 -3.63 -3.21
N ALA A 386 -13.53 -4.60 -4.06
CA ALA A 386 -12.69 -5.05 -5.17
C ALA A 386 -13.38 -4.73 -6.51
N GLY A 387 -13.05 -3.59 -7.10
CA GLY A 387 -13.81 -3.07 -8.24
C GLY A 387 -15.20 -2.64 -7.79
N ASP A 388 -16.24 -3.27 -8.35
CA ASP A 388 -17.64 -3.11 -7.97
C ASP A 388 -18.15 -4.14 -6.95
N ALA A 389 -17.31 -5.11 -6.55
CA ALA A 389 -17.64 -6.11 -5.55
C ALA A 389 -17.35 -5.62 -4.10
N PHE A 390 -18.27 -5.88 -3.16
CA PHE A 390 -18.12 -5.56 -1.74
C PHE A 390 -17.97 -6.82 -0.89
N GLN A 391 -17.00 -6.80 0.04
CA GLN A 391 -16.89 -7.77 1.13
C GLN A 391 -17.28 -7.10 2.44
N LEU A 392 -18.32 -7.62 3.09
CA LEU A 392 -18.92 -7.07 4.31
C LEU A 392 -18.97 -8.11 5.42
N ALA A 393 -18.85 -7.67 6.67
CA ALA A 393 -19.09 -8.49 7.86
C ALA A 393 -20.17 -7.88 8.75
N PHE A 394 -21.07 -8.70 9.29
CA PHE A 394 -22.14 -8.29 10.20
C PHE A 394 -22.05 -9.05 11.52
N HIS A 395 -22.61 -8.45 12.57
CA HIS A 395 -22.64 -9.03 13.92
C HIS A 395 -23.68 -10.14 14.10
N SER A 396 -24.64 -10.27 13.17
CA SER A 396 -25.68 -11.29 13.24
C SER A 396 -26.30 -11.60 11.88
N ILE A 397 -26.93 -12.78 11.77
CA ILE A 397 -27.69 -13.19 10.58
C ILE A 397 -28.86 -12.22 10.33
N ARG A 398 -29.49 -11.74 11.41
CA ARG A 398 -30.60 -10.76 11.36
C ARG A 398 -30.21 -9.52 10.56
N GLU A 399 -29.05 -8.95 10.89
CA GLU A 399 -28.53 -7.74 10.27
C GLU A 399 -28.11 -7.96 8.82
N ALA A 400 -27.31 -9.01 8.54
CA ALA A 400 -26.85 -9.35 7.20
C ALA A 400 -28.01 -9.59 6.21
N VAL A 401 -29.03 -10.36 6.64
CA VAL A 401 -30.18 -10.68 5.79
C VAL A 401 -31.06 -9.45 5.59
N SER A 402 -31.31 -8.66 6.65
CA SER A 402 -32.09 -7.42 6.54
C SER A 402 -31.42 -6.40 5.61
N TYR A 403 -30.09 -6.25 5.71
CA TYR A 403 -29.28 -5.43 4.81
C TYR A 403 -29.47 -5.84 3.34
N CYS A 404 -29.30 -7.13 3.03
CA CYS A 404 -29.46 -7.63 1.66
C CYS A 404 -30.89 -7.47 1.13
N LEU A 405 -31.90 -7.69 1.96
CA LEU A 405 -33.31 -7.50 1.60
C LEU A 405 -33.62 -6.03 1.28
N ASP A 406 -33.17 -5.09 2.12
CA ASP A 406 -33.37 -3.64 1.93
C ASP A 406 -32.60 -3.13 0.71
N ALA A 407 -31.31 -3.49 0.58
CA ALA A 407 -30.48 -3.11 -0.56
C ALA A 407 -31.11 -3.55 -1.90
N GLN A 408 -31.62 -4.77 -2.00
CA GLN A 408 -32.30 -5.26 -3.21
C GLN A 408 -33.59 -4.50 -3.54
N ILE A 409 -34.28 -3.93 -2.54
CA ILE A 409 -35.45 -3.07 -2.73
C ILE A 409 -35.00 -1.66 -3.18
N GLN A 410 -34.01 -1.07 -2.51
CA GLN A 410 -33.51 0.27 -2.84
C GLN A 410 -32.88 0.34 -4.23
N LEU A 411 -32.09 -0.66 -4.64
CA LEU A 411 -31.54 -0.77 -5.99
C LEU A 411 -32.64 -0.80 -7.08
N VAL A 412 -33.82 -1.35 -6.78
CA VAL A 412 -34.98 -1.30 -7.71
C VAL A 412 -35.64 0.07 -7.72
N MET A 413 -35.68 0.77 -6.59
CA MET A 413 -36.28 2.11 -6.46
C MET A 413 -35.36 3.24 -6.91
N ALA A 414 -34.05 2.97 -7.07
CA ALA A 414 -33.03 3.95 -7.41
C ALA A 414 -33.25 4.65 -8.76
N LYS A 415 -32.86 5.94 -8.80
CA LYS A 415 -32.95 6.83 -9.95
C LYS A 415 -31.71 6.72 -10.84
N TRP A 416 -31.46 5.53 -11.36
CA TRP A 416 -30.36 5.25 -12.30
C TRP A 416 -30.37 6.20 -13.51
N PRO A 417 -29.19 6.52 -14.09
CA PRO A 417 -29.09 7.17 -15.41
C PRO A 417 -29.99 6.47 -16.43
N LYS A 418 -30.64 7.24 -17.32
CA LYS A 418 -31.58 6.68 -18.32
C LYS A 418 -30.83 5.88 -19.38
N GLU A 419 -29.62 6.32 -19.64
CA GLU A 419 -28.61 5.81 -20.57
C GLU A 419 -28.15 4.40 -20.15
N LEU A 420 -28.31 4.05 -18.87
CA LEU A 420 -27.99 2.73 -18.34
C LEU A 420 -28.99 1.65 -18.79
N HIS A 421 -30.27 2.00 -18.99
CA HIS A 421 -31.35 1.02 -19.19
C HIS A 421 -31.27 0.33 -20.56
N GLY A 422 -30.89 -0.95 -20.54
CA GLY A 422 -30.80 -1.77 -21.76
C GLY A 422 -29.45 -1.71 -22.47
N MET A 423 -28.42 -1.08 -21.88
CA MET A 423 -27.05 -1.13 -22.39
C MET A 423 -26.52 -2.58 -22.48
N VAL A 424 -26.95 -3.44 -21.54
CA VAL A 424 -26.77 -4.90 -21.57
C VAL A 424 -28.04 -5.58 -21.04
N PRO A 425 -28.27 -6.89 -21.29
CA PRO A 425 -29.43 -7.62 -20.73
C PRO A 425 -29.51 -7.61 -19.19
N ALA A 426 -28.38 -7.36 -18.51
CA ALA A 426 -28.32 -7.16 -17.06
C ALA A 426 -28.92 -5.81 -16.59
N THR A 427 -28.95 -4.75 -17.41
CA THR A 427 -29.52 -3.45 -17.01
C THR A 427 -30.94 -3.17 -17.52
N GLU A 428 -31.55 -4.13 -18.23
CA GLU A 428 -32.93 -4.05 -18.68
C GLU A 428 -33.92 -3.79 -17.54
N LYS A 429 -34.82 -2.83 -17.76
CA LYS A 429 -35.88 -2.42 -16.84
C LYS A 429 -37.11 -3.32 -17.04
N LYS A 430 -37.33 -4.27 -16.14
CA LYS A 430 -38.33 -5.34 -16.28
C LYS A 430 -39.45 -5.20 -15.24
N ARG A 431 -40.70 -5.33 -15.70
CA ARG A 431 -41.91 -5.40 -14.85
C ARG A 431 -42.54 -6.80 -14.89
N SER A 432 -43.37 -7.10 -13.89
CA SER A 432 -44.25 -8.27 -13.85
C SER A 432 -45.65 -7.79 -13.45
N GLY A 433 -46.55 -7.70 -14.44
CA GLY A 433 -47.75 -6.86 -14.32
C GLY A 433 -47.35 -5.40 -14.02
N TYR A 434 -48.06 -4.76 -13.10
CA TYR A 434 -47.75 -3.40 -12.67
C TYR A 434 -46.42 -3.27 -11.88
N ARG A 435 -45.94 -4.34 -11.23
CA ARG A 435 -44.80 -4.28 -10.30
C ARG A 435 -43.46 -4.23 -11.04
N LEU A 436 -42.60 -3.29 -10.66
CA LEU A 436 -41.20 -3.24 -11.13
C LEU A 436 -40.38 -4.33 -10.42
N ILE A 437 -39.59 -5.10 -11.16
CA ILE A 437 -38.79 -6.20 -10.60
C ILE A 437 -37.29 -6.06 -10.89
N PHE A 438 -36.90 -5.42 -11.99
CA PHE A 438 -35.52 -5.05 -12.29
C PHE A 438 -35.46 -3.62 -12.86
N ASN A 439 -34.45 -2.86 -12.48
CA ASN A 439 -34.24 -1.46 -12.84
C ASN A 439 -32.75 -1.12 -12.59
N GLY A 440 -32.01 -0.73 -13.62
CA GLY A 440 -30.57 -0.42 -13.50
C GLY A 440 -29.70 -1.62 -13.15
N LEU A 441 -28.62 -1.39 -12.38
CA LEU A 441 -27.62 -2.41 -12.04
C LEU A 441 -28.23 -3.56 -11.23
N ARG A 442 -27.78 -4.79 -11.51
CA ARG A 442 -28.25 -6.01 -10.85
C ARG A 442 -27.16 -6.64 -10.00
N VAL A 443 -27.22 -6.37 -8.70
CA VAL A 443 -26.26 -6.87 -7.71
C VAL A 443 -26.59 -8.31 -7.32
N ARG A 444 -25.66 -9.25 -7.50
CA ARG A 444 -25.71 -10.60 -6.91
C ARG A 444 -25.19 -10.54 -5.47
N MET A 445 -25.78 -11.31 -4.56
CA MET A 445 -25.45 -11.29 -3.13
C MET A 445 -25.35 -12.70 -2.55
N GLY A 446 -24.30 -12.97 -1.78
CA GLY A 446 -24.09 -14.22 -1.04
C GLY A 446 -23.96 -13.98 0.45
N ILE A 447 -24.60 -14.80 1.29
CA ILE A 447 -24.55 -14.69 2.76
C ILE A 447 -24.10 -16.02 3.39
N HIS A 448 -23.12 -15.96 4.28
CA HIS A 448 -22.60 -17.10 5.06
C HIS A 448 -22.36 -16.73 6.52
N ASP A 449 -22.82 -17.57 7.45
CA ASP A 449 -22.61 -17.43 8.89
C ASP A 449 -21.41 -18.30 9.32
N ALA A 450 -20.32 -17.67 9.76
CA ALA A 450 -19.06 -18.35 10.02
C ALA A 450 -19.19 -19.42 11.12
N SER A 451 -18.55 -20.57 10.89
CA SER A 451 -18.60 -21.72 11.79
C SER A 451 -17.21 -22.18 12.18
N SER A 452 -16.95 -22.37 13.48
CA SER A 452 -15.69 -22.93 13.98
C SER A 452 -15.39 -24.35 13.48
N SER A 453 -16.39 -25.04 12.93
CA SER A 453 -16.23 -26.31 12.20
C SER A 453 -15.51 -26.17 10.85
N GLU A 454 -15.37 -24.96 10.31
CA GLU A 454 -14.75 -24.68 9.00
C GLU A 454 -13.25 -24.35 9.13
N GLY A 455 -12.73 -24.25 10.37
CA GLY A 455 -11.34 -23.95 10.69
C GLY A 455 -11.17 -22.65 11.48
N THR A 456 -9.92 -22.25 11.69
CA THR A 456 -9.58 -20.99 12.36
C THR A 456 -9.82 -19.81 11.42
N LEU A 457 -10.72 -18.90 11.81
CA LEU A 457 -10.82 -17.59 11.19
C LEU A 457 -9.72 -16.68 11.77
N VAL A 458 -8.76 -16.28 10.95
CA VAL A 458 -7.73 -15.30 11.32
C VAL A 458 -8.30 -13.89 11.16
N MET A 459 -8.10 -13.04 12.16
CA MET A 459 -8.46 -11.62 12.13
C MET A 459 -7.18 -10.81 12.31
N ASP A 460 -6.83 -9.97 11.33
CA ASP A 460 -5.65 -9.10 11.39
C ASP A 460 -5.98 -7.66 10.98
N LEU A 461 -5.31 -6.68 11.61
CA LEU A 461 -5.48 -5.27 11.31
C LEU A 461 -4.54 -4.89 10.17
N HIS A 462 -5.09 -4.66 8.98
CA HIS A 462 -4.30 -4.43 7.78
C HIS A 462 -3.43 -3.16 7.95
N ALA A 463 -2.11 -3.37 8.06
CA ALA A 463 -1.12 -2.42 8.55
C ALA A 463 -0.88 -1.15 7.71
N VAL A 464 -1.72 -0.90 6.69
CA VAL A 464 -1.72 0.32 5.86
C VAL A 464 -3.07 1.05 5.91
N THR A 465 -4.19 0.35 6.11
CA THR A 465 -5.54 0.94 6.12
C THR A 465 -6.18 0.98 7.51
N GLY A 466 -5.66 0.24 8.49
CA GLY A 466 -6.25 0.10 9.82
C GLY A 466 -7.54 -0.73 9.85
N LYS A 467 -8.04 -1.21 8.71
CA LYS A 467 -9.24 -2.05 8.64
C LYS A 467 -8.98 -3.47 9.15
N MET A 468 -9.99 -4.05 9.79
CA MET A 468 -10.02 -5.44 10.21
C MET A 468 -10.21 -6.33 8.97
N THR A 469 -9.21 -7.14 8.67
CA THR A 469 -9.28 -8.18 7.64
C THR A 469 -9.58 -9.54 8.27
N TYR A 470 -10.29 -10.38 7.54
CA TYR A 470 -10.68 -11.72 7.95
C TYR A 470 -10.13 -12.71 6.92
N THR A 471 -9.59 -13.84 7.36
CA THR A 471 -9.01 -14.85 6.46
C THR A 471 -9.29 -16.24 7.00
N GLY A 472 -9.96 -17.07 6.20
CA GLY A 472 -10.36 -18.42 6.58
C GLY A 472 -11.45 -18.96 5.66
N ALA A 473 -11.77 -20.25 5.78
CA ALA A 473 -12.71 -20.91 4.87
C ALA A 473 -14.10 -20.24 4.82
N SER A 474 -14.59 -19.66 5.93
CA SER A 474 -15.89 -18.97 5.97
C SER A 474 -15.96 -17.71 5.09
N GLU A 475 -14.85 -17.00 4.88
CA GLU A 475 -14.78 -15.83 3.99
C GLU A 475 -14.80 -16.29 2.52
N VAL A 476 -13.98 -17.30 2.19
CA VAL A 476 -13.97 -17.96 0.88
C VAL A 476 -15.35 -18.51 0.50
N ILE A 477 -16.04 -19.18 1.45
CA ILE A 477 -17.40 -19.70 1.24
C ILE A 477 -18.38 -18.56 0.93
N ALA A 478 -18.26 -17.40 1.57
CA ALA A 478 -19.15 -16.26 1.31
C ALA A 478 -18.97 -15.70 -0.12
N ASN A 479 -17.73 -15.60 -0.59
CA ASN A 479 -17.39 -15.19 -1.95
C ASN A 479 -18.01 -16.17 -2.98
N GLU A 480 -17.73 -17.47 -2.84
CA GLU A 480 -18.24 -18.53 -3.72
C GLU A 480 -19.80 -18.56 -3.77
N VAL A 481 -20.48 -18.36 -2.63
CA VAL A 481 -21.95 -18.25 -2.57
C VAL A 481 -22.47 -17.05 -3.36
N GLY A 482 -21.78 -15.92 -3.28
CA GLY A 482 -22.14 -14.70 -4.02
C GLY A 482 -21.89 -14.82 -5.52
N ASP A 483 -20.77 -15.42 -5.91
CA ASP A 483 -20.40 -15.64 -7.32
C ASP A 483 -21.39 -16.57 -8.04
N LEU A 484 -21.89 -17.61 -7.37
CA LEU A 484 -22.94 -18.49 -7.91
C LEU A 484 -24.30 -17.78 -8.10
N GLY A 485 -24.49 -16.59 -7.53
CA GLY A 485 -25.72 -15.81 -7.57
C GLY A 485 -26.01 -15.14 -8.91
N ALA A 486 -27.29 -14.95 -9.22
CA ALA A 486 -27.73 -14.07 -10.29
C ALA A 486 -27.79 -12.60 -9.87
N GLY A 487 -27.68 -11.71 -10.85
CA GLY A 487 -27.95 -10.30 -10.64
C GLY A 487 -29.37 -10.08 -10.08
N GLY A 488 -29.44 -9.56 -8.86
CA GLY A 488 -30.69 -9.36 -8.12
C GLY A 488 -31.18 -10.60 -7.34
N GLN A 489 -30.34 -11.61 -7.14
CA GLN A 489 -30.59 -12.78 -6.30
C GLN A 489 -29.75 -12.70 -5.02
N ILE A 490 -30.34 -13.13 -3.90
CA ILE A 490 -29.63 -13.36 -2.63
C ILE A 490 -29.54 -14.88 -2.46
N LEU A 491 -28.33 -15.43 -2.44
CA LEU A 491 -28.07 -16.82 -2.06
C LEU A 491 -27.53 -16.88 -0.63
N VAL A 492 -27.93 -17.90 0.11
CA VAL A 492 -27.51 -18.12 1.50
C VAL A 492 -27.19 -19.59 1.73
N THR A 493 -26.27 -19.86 2.66
CA THR A 493 -25.92 -21.23 3.06
C THR A 493 -27.00 -21.85 3.95
N ARG A 494 -27.05 -23.19 4.02
CA ARG A 494 -28.02 -23.93 4.86
C ARG A 494 -28.15 -23.39 6.28
N ARG A 495 -27.03 -23.00 6.93
CA ARG A 495 -27.03 -22.52 8.31
C ARG A 495 -27.82 -21.21 8.46
N VAL A 496 -27.62 -20.26 7.54
CA VAL A 496 -28.40 -19.02 7.44
C VAL A 496 -29.88 -19.33 7.15
N ALA A 497 -30.17 -20.22 6.20
CA ALA A 497 -31.55 -20.60 5.87
C ALA A 497 -32.29 -21.26 7.05
N GLN A 498 -31.63 -22.16 7.79
CA GLN A 498 -32.20 -22.81 8.98
C GLN A 498 -32.44 -21.80 10.11
N TRP A 499 -31.55 -20.83 10.31
CA TRP A 499 -31.78 -19.75 11.27
C TRP A 499 -33.02 -18.93 10.90
N LEU A 500 -33.16 -18.54 9.64
CA LEU A 500 -34.31 -17.76 9.15
C LEU A 500 -35.64 -18.52 9.28
N LEU A 501 -35.67 -19.82 8.99
CA LEU A 501 -36.87 -20.67 9.16
C LEU A 501 -37.36 -20.79 10.61
N VAL A 502 -36.52 -20.46 11.60
CA VAL A 502 -36.87 -20.45 13.04
C VAL A 502 -37.11 -19.03 13.56
N ASN A 503 -36.50 -18.01 12.94
CA ASN A 503 -36.45 -16.63 13.44
C ASN A 503 -37.16 -15.62 12.52
N GLU A 504 -38.13 -16.09 11.72
CA GLU A 504 -38.95 -15.28 10.80
C GLU A 504 -39.43 -13.92 11.38
N PRO A 505 -40.04 -13.84 12.57
CA PRO A 505 -40.52 -12.57 13.13
C PRO A 505 -39.43 -11.59 13.57
N LEU A 506 -38.13 -11.91 13.41
CA LEU A 506 -37.03 -10.97 13.67
C LEU A 506 -36.66 -10.13 12.45
N ILE A 507 -37.19 -10.42 11.25
CA ILE A 507 -36.88 -9.66 10.02
C ILE A 507 -38.09 -8.80 9.64
N ASP A 508 -37.94 -7.48 9.70
CA ASP A 508 -39.05 -6.54 9.46
C ASP A 508 -39.51 -6.49 7.98
N ILE A 509 -38.71 -7.05 7.07
CA ILE A 509 -38.97 -7.11 5.62
C ILE A 509 -39.45 -8.51 5.24
N GLY A 510 -40.74 -8.65 4.92
CA GLY A 510 -41.33 -9.91 4.46
C GLY A 510 -40.54 -10.55 3.31
N TYR A 511 -40.13 -11.80 3.51
CA TYR A 511 -39.25 -12.55 2.62
C TYR A 511 -39.78 -13.96 2.37
N SER A 512 -39.13 -14.71 1.48
CA SER A 512 -39.44 -16.10 1.19
C SER A 512 -38.16 -16.88 0.88
N ILE A 513 -38.11 -18.16 1.28
CA ILE A 513 -36.95 -19.04 1.11
C ILE A 513 -37.29 -20.22 0.21
N ASP A 514 -36.45 -20.50 -0.78
CA ASP A 514 -36.50 -21.73 -1.58
C ASP A 514 -35.13 -22.44 -1.56
N ARG A 515 -35.11 -23.78 -1.51
CA ARG A 515 -33.86 -24.57 -1.71
C ARG A 515 -33.53 -24.60 -3.20
N VAL A 516 -32.34 -24.17 -3.59
CA VAL A 516 -31.95 -24.04 -5.01
C VAL A 516 -31.12 -25.25 -5.49
N GLY A 517 -30.30 -25.82 -4.60
CA GLY A 517 -29.51 -27.01 -4.91
C GLY A 517 -28.32 -27.20 -3.96
N SER A 518 -27.39 -28.05 -4.37
CA SER A 518 -26.07 -28.21 -3.73
C SER A 518 -24.95 -27.92 -4.74
N HIS A 519 -23.87 -27.35 -4.22
CA HIS A 519 -22.62 -27.07 -4.95
C HIS A 519 -21.44 -27.80 -4.27
N VAL A 520 -20.33 -28.00 -4.99
CA VAL A 520 -19.07 -28.49 -4.41
C VAL A 520 -18.05 -27.37 -4.55
N ILE A 521 -17.52 -26.88 -3.43
CA ILE A 521 -16.45 -25.87 -3.47
C ILE A 521 -15.11 -26.61 -3.64
N PRO A 522 -14.37 -26.43 -4.75
CA PRO A 522 -13.14 -27.20 -5.01
C PRO A 522 -12.05 -26.97 -3.96
N GLN A 523 -11.98 -25.76 -3.42
CA GLN A 523 -10.95 -25.30 -2.47
C GLN A 523 -11.14 -25.87 -1.05
N VAL A 524 -12.37 -26.26 -0.70
CA VAL A 524 -12.77 -26.77 0.64
C VAL A 524 -13.21 -28.24 0.59
N ASN A 525 -13.33 -28.81 -0.61
CA ASN A 525 -13.73 -30.20 -0.90
C ASN A 525 -15.05 -30.62 -0.19
N GLY A 526 -15.98 -29.68 -0.05
CA GLY A 526 -17.22 -29.83 0.72
C GLY A 526 -18.48 -29.56 -0.11
N HIS A 527 -19.56 -30.26 0.22
CA HIS A 527 -20.89 -30.02 -0.34
C HIS A 527 -21.59 -28.86 0.39
N LEU A 528 -21.83 -27.76 -0.32
CA LEU A 528 -22.57 -26.62 0.20
C LEU A 528 -24.02 -26.65 -0.31
N GLU A 529 -24.99 -26.66 0.61
CA GLU A 529 -26.40 -26.52 0.27
C GLU A 529 -26.80 -25.04 0.22
N LEU A 530 -27.41 -24.65 -0.90
CA LEU A 530 -27.73 -23.28 -1.25
C LEU A 530 -29.24 -23.04 -1.28
N PHE A 531 -29.65 -21.97 -0.61
CA PHE A 531 -31.03 -21.50 -0.53
C PHE A 531 -31.08 -20.08 -1.09
N GLN A 532 -32.17 -19.74 -1.79
CA GLN A 532 -32.43 -18.38 -2.22
C GLN A 532 -33.31 -17.70 -1.18
N VAL A 533 -32.92 -16.51 -0.75
CA VAL A 533 -33.79 -15.59 -0.02
C VAL A 533 -34.29 -14.53 -1.00
N CYS A 534 -35.57 -14.16 -0.92
CA CYS A 534 -36.16 -13.16 -1.81
C CYS A 534 -37.22 -12.33 -1.08
N PRO A 535 -37.15 -10.99 -1.11
CA PRO A 535 -38.22 -10.14 -0.57
C PRO A 535 -39.56 -10.46 -1.25
N GLU A 536 -40.67 -10.45 -0.53
CA GLU A 536 -42.01 -10.56 -1.12
C GLU A 536 -42.29 -9.41 -2.10
N LEU A 537 -41.81 -8.21 -1.72
CA LEU A 537 -41.16 -7.20 -2.56
C LEU A 537 -41.00 -7.58 -4.04
N LEU A 538 -40.18 -8.60 -4.27
CA LEU A 538 -39.54 -8.92 -5.54
C LEU A 538 -39.73 -10.40 -5.93
N ALA A 539 -40.54 -11.19 -5.22
CA ALA A 539 -40.69 -12.64 -5.40
C ALA A 539 -41.00 -13.11 -6.84
N LYS A 540 -41.53 -12.26 -7.73
CA LYS A 540 -41.68 -12.58 -9.16
C LYS A 540 -40.34 -12.72 -9.90
N ARG A 541 -39.23 -12.20 -9.35
CA ARG A 541 -37.84 -12.40 -9.83
C ARG A 541 -37.44 -13.88 -9.88
N LYS A 542 -37.93 -14.72 -8.96
CA LYS A 542 -37.58 -16.15 -8.87
C LYS A 542 -37.66 -16.88 -10.22
N LYS A 543 -38.67 -16.54 -11.04
CA LYS A 543 -38.88 -17.11 -12.39
C LYS A 543 -37.92 -16.61 -13.48
N CYS A 544 -37.00 -15.69 -13.17
CA CYS A 544 -36.02 -15.14 -14.11
C CYS A 544 -34.60 -15.70 -13.89
N PHE A 545 -34.37 -16.48 -12.83
CA PHE A 545 -33.04 -17.01 -12.51
C PHE A 545 -32.85 -18.41 -13.11
N ALA A 546 -31.65 -18.68 -13.64
CA ALA A 546 -31.29 -19.98 -14.20
C ALA A 546 -30.85 -20.96 -13.09
N PRO A 547 -30.99 -22.29 -13.29
CA PRO A 547 -30.50 -23.28 -12.32
C PRO A 547 -28.97 -23.19 -12.14
N ILE A 548 -28.51 -23.20 -10.88
CA ILE A 548 -27.11 -22.99 -10.48
C ILE A 548 -26.14 -23.92 -11.23
N MET A 549 -26.50 -25.19 -11.45
CA MET A 549 -25.66 -26.17 -12.14
C MET A 549 -25.19 -25.71 -13.54
N LYS A 550 -26.00 -24.94 -14.28
CA LYS A 550 -25.60 -24.42 -15.59
C LYS A 550 -24.56 -23.29 -15.48
N ARG A 551 -24.54 -22.55 -14.38
CA ARG A 551 -23.63 -21.41 -14.17
C ARG A 551 -22.29 -21.80 -13.59
N ALA A 552 -22.24 -22.76 -12.66
CA ALA A 552 -20.99 -23.31 -12.14
C ALA A 552 -20.10 -23.84 -13.29
N GLN A 553 -20.70 -24.51 -14.28
CA GLN A 553 -20.02 -24.98 -15.49
C GLN A 553 -19.45 -23.84 -16.35
N THR A 554 -20.22 -22.75 -16.56
CA THR A 554 -19.74 -21.57 -17.31
C THR A 554 -18.59 -20.86 -16.57
N MET A 555 -18.72 -20.68 -15.26
CA MET A 555 -17.70 -20.01 -14.43
C MET A 555 -16.39 -20.80 -14.40
N TYR A 556 -16.45 -22.11 -14.15
CA TYR A 556 -15.26 -22.97 -14.21
C TYR A 556 -14.56 -22.90 -15.56
N SER A 557 -15.31 -22.92 -16.67
CA SER A 557 -14.76 -22.79 -18.02
C SER A 557 -13.98 -21.47 -18.21
N ILE A 558 -14.51 -20.35 -17.73
CA ILE A 558 -13.87 -19.02 -17.84
C ILE A 558 -12.54 -19.01 -17.08
N TYR A 559 -12.51 -19.53 -15.85
CA TYR A 559 -11.27 -19.62 -15.07
C TYR A 559 -10.22 -20.54 -15.71
N THR A 560 -10.64 -21.67 -16.30
CA THR A 560 -9.68 -22.55 -17.01
C THR A 560 -9.13 -21.93 -18.28
N ASP A 561 -9.97 -21.30 -19.12
CA ASP A 561 -9.57 -20.79 -20.44
C ASP A 561 -8.69 -19.52 -20.33
N GLY A 562 -8.90 -18.72 -19.27
CA GLY A 562 -8.01 -17.61 -18.92
C GLY A 562 -6.57 -18.04 -18.58
N SER A 563 -6.36 -19.29 -18.14
CA SER A 563 -5.04 -19.79 -17.75
C SER A 563 -4.19 -20.36 -18.89
N TYR A 564 -4.76 -20.61 -20.07
CA TYR A 564 -4.02 -21.21 -21.21
C TYR A 564 -3.76 -20.25 -22.37
N ASN A 565 -4.59 -19.21 -22.56
CA ASN A 565 -4.49 -18.31 -23.72
C ASN A 565 -3.34 -17.26 -23.67
N THR A 566 -2.44 -17.32 -22.69
CA THR A 566 -1.32 -16.36 -22.54
C THR A 566 0.03 -16.84 -23.10
N LEU A 567 0.12 -18.06 -23.66
CA LEU A 567 1.40 -18.62 -24.18
C LEU A 567 1.47 -18.87 -25.69
N THR A 568 0.38 -18.68 -26.45
CA THR A 568 0.30 -19.09 -27.88
C THR A 568 -0.19 -17.97 -28.81
N ARG A 569 0.42 -16.78 -28.75
CA ARG A 569 0.15 -15.70 -29.72
C ARG A 569 1.38 -14.90 -30.17
N ASN A 570 2.33 -15.59 -30.80
CA ASN A 570 3.43 -14.97 -31.55
C ASN A 570 3.75 -15.77 -32.82
N THR A 571 2.88 -15.66 -33.82
CA THR A 571 3.11 -16.16 -35.18
C THR A 571 2.59 -15.09 -36.16
N PRO A 572 3.37 -14.60 -37.13
CA PRO A 572 2.91 -13.58 -38.08
C PRO A 572 1.77 -14.07 -38.96
N MET A 573 0.81 -13.19 -39.25
CA MET A 573 -0.27 -13.48 -40.20
C MET A 573 0.21 -13.40 -41.65
N THR A 574 -0.14 -14.39 -42.47
CA THR A 574 -0.19 -14.26 -43.93
C THR A 574 -1.59 -13.81 -44.40
N PRO A 575 -1.71 -13.02 -45.48
CA PRO A 575 -2.99 -12.52 -45.97
C PRO A 575 -3.84 -13.60 -46.67
N PRO A 576 -5.17 -13.43 -46.75
CA PRO A 576 -6.09 -14.47 -47.16
C PRO A 576 -6.26 -14.61 -48.69
N THR A 577 -6.58 -15.82 -49.14
CA THR A 577 -7.14 -16.12 -50.47
C THR A 577 -8.65 -16.44 -50.39
N PRO A 578 -9.45 -16.11 -51.43
CA PRO A 578 -10.91 -16.28 -51.43
C PRO A 578 -11.35 -17.75 -51.65
N PRO A 579 -12.61 -18.10 -51.35
CA PRO A 579 -13.04 -19.49 -51.18
C PRO A 579 -13.42 -20.20 -52.48
N TYR A 580 -13.40 -21.54 -52.44
CA TYR A 580 -14.04 -22.40 -53.44
C TYR A 580 -14.64 -23.66 -52.79
N THR A 581 -15.80 -24.10 -53.30
CA THR A 581 -16.54 -25.29 -52.87
C THR A 581 -17.50 -25.72 -53.99
N PRO A 582 -17.89 -27.00 -54.07
CA PRO A 582 -17.20 -28.23 -53.66
C PRO A 582 -16.95 -29.14 -54.89
N MET A 583 -16.59 -30.41 -54.70
CA MET A 583 -17.20 -31.56 -55.40
C MET A 583 -16.74 -32.88 -54.78
N THR A 584 -17.51 -33.95 -55.01
CA THR A 584 -17.34 -35.30 -54.47
C THR A 584 -16.54 -36.19 -55.41
N GLU A 585 -15.68 -37.09 -54.90
CA GLU A 585 -15.58 -38.52 -55.33
C GLU A 585 -14.51 -39.31 -54.54
N ALA A 586 -14.53 -40.64 -54.70
CA ALA A 586 -13.67 -41.67 -54.08
C ALA A 586 -13.64 -42.90 -55.04
N PRO A 587 -12.89 -44.01 -54.82
CA PRO A 587 -12.03 -44.40 -53.69
C PRO A 587 -10.67 -45.06 -54.11
N ALA A 588 -10.08 -45.91 -53.23
CA ALA A 588 -9.18 -47.06 -53.50
C ALA A 588 -7.63 -46.90 -53.60
N THR A 589 -6.92 -47.27 -52.50
CA THR A 589 -5.94 -48.39 -52.30
C THR A 589 -4.94 -48.84 -53.40
N PRO A 590 -3.80 -49.55 -53.09
CA PRO A 590 -3.18 -49.97 -51.80
C PRO A 590 -1.62 -49.78 -51.69
N SER A 591 -1.03 -50.28 -50.57
CA SER A 591 0.40 -50.70 -50.34
C SER A 591 1.53 -49.64 -50.53
N GLU A 592 2.79 -49.76 -50.05
CA GLU A 592 3.62 -50.87 -49.49
C GLU A 592 4.54 -50.35 -48.33
N ASP A 593 5.11 -51.12 -47.37
CA ASP A 593 4.46 -52.01 -46.36
C ASP A 593 5.26 -52.20 -45.00
N GLU A 594 6.58 -52.53 -44.96
CA GLU A 594 7.31 -53.02 -43.73
C GLU A 594 8.53 -52.12 -43.28
N ASP A 595 9.27 -52.28 -42.15
CA ASP A 595 9.57 -53.44 -41.26
C ASP A 595 10.19 -53.05 -39.85
N TYR A 596 10.45 -54.05 -38.97
CA TYR A 596 11.26 -54.14 -37.72
C TYR A 596 10.74 -53.67 -36.33
N GLN A 597 9.83 -54.48 -35.77
CA GLN A 597 9.93 -55.30 -34.53
C GLN A 597 11.00 -54.98 -33.44
N ILE A 598 10.65 -54.84 -32.13
CA ILE A 598 10.58 -55.85 -31.01
C ILE A 598 11.99 -56.37 -30.57
N LEU A 599 12.43 -56.54 -29.31
CA LEU A 599 11.84 -56.99 -28.02
C LEU A 599 11.68 -55.88 -26.92
N ASP A 600 11.06 -56.01 -25.72
CA ASP A 600 10.65 -57.13 -24.79
C ASP A 600 11.75 -57.55 -23.76
N SER A 601 11.55 -57.95 -22.48
CA SER A 601 10.34 -58.03 -21.61
C SER A 601 10.64 -58.26 -20.09
N THR A 602 9.62 -58.10 -19.21
CA THR A 602 9.43 -58.78 -17.88
C THR A 602 10.44 -58.54 -16.71
N ARG A 603 10.20 -58.84 -15.40
CA ARG A 603 9.01 -59.33 -14.61
C ARG A 603 9.12 -59.01 -13.09
N SER A 604 7.96 -58.72 -12.47
CA SER A 604 7.35 -59.37 -11.27
C SER A 604 7.89 -59.32 -9.82
N LEU A 605 7.04 -58.78 -8.92
CA LEU A 605 6.65 -59.20 -7.53
C LEU A 605 7.59 -59.99 -6.59
N ALA A 606 7.64 -59.57 -5.31
CA ALA A 606 7.22 -60.38 -4.14
C ALA A 606 7.16 -59.55 -2.82
N SER A 607 6.64 -60.12 -1.73
CA SER A 607 6.30 -59.46 -0.44
C SER A 607 7.03 -60.03 0.79
N ALA A 608 7.25 -59.18 1.82
CA ALA A 608 7.58 -59.59 3.19
C ALA A 608 7.19 -58.50 4.23
N THR A 609 7.31 -58.84 5.51
CA THR A 609 6.23 -58.56 6.49
C THR A 609 6.68 -58.63 7.96
N SER A 610 6.14 -57.74 8.81
CA SER A 610 6.08 -57.81 10.30
C SER A 610 7.39 -57.78 11.11
N THR A 611 7.50 -56.83 12.08
CA THR A 611 7.49 -57.10 13.54
C THR A 611 7.82 -55.82 14.37
N ALA A 612 7.43 -55.81 15.65
CA ALA A 612 7.84 -54.87 16.70
C ALA A 612 7.95 -55.62 18.05
N PRO A 613 8.73 -55.15 19.04
CA PRO A 613 8.10 -54.53 20.23
C PRO A 613 8.93 -53.40 20.92
N MET A 614 8.47 -52.95 22.09
CA MET A 614 8.95 -51.80 22.88
C MET A 614 10.21 -52.06 23.74
N LEU A 615 10.91 -50.97 24.14
CA LEU A 615 11.48 -50.79 25.49
C LEU A 615 11.83 -49.31 25.80
N GLU A 616 11.61 -48.89 27.04
CA GLU A 616 11.97 -47.60 27.69
C GLU A 616 12.93 -47.91 28.89
N PRO A 617 13.47 -46.96 29.71
CA PRO A 617 13.19 -45.51 29.84
C PRO A 617 14.47 -44.60 29.92
N ALA A 618 14.27 -43.31 30.25
CA ALA A 618 15.29 -42.26 30.36
C ALA A 618 16.11 -42.23 31.69
N PRO A 619 17.07 -41.28 31.81
CA PRO A 619 17.09 -40.44 33.03
C PRO A 619 17.24 -38.92 32.79
N ARG A 620 17.08 -38.13 33.88
CA ARG A 620 16.90 -36.66 33.90
C ARG A 620 18.18 -35.86 34.21
N ARG A 621 18.27 -34.62 33.71
CA ARG A 621 18.65 -33.33 34.37
C ARG A 621 19.21 -32.32 33.32
N ARG A 622 19.20 -30.99 33.53
CA ARG A 622 18.92 -30.17 34.73
C ARG A 622 18.30 -28.82 34.32
N GLN A 623 17.36 -28.29 35.09
CA GLN A 623 17.04 -26.86 35.07
C GLN A 623 18.05 -26.06 35.92
N LEU A 624 18.21 -24.79 35.60
CA LEU A 624 18.80 -23.74 36.44
C LEU A 624 18.15 -22.42 36.01
N GLY A 625 17.91 -21.49 36.93
CA GLY A 625 17.25 -20.22 36.60
C GLY A 625 17.35 -19.18 37.70
N SER A 626 17.11 -17.93 37.31
CA SER A 626 16.88 -16.76 38.16
C SER A 626 15.70 -16.00 37.56
N ILE A 627 14.55 -15.90 38.23
CA ILE A 627 14.30 -14.96 39.34
C ILE A 627 14.48 -13.51 38.86
N PHE A 628 13.36 -12.87 38.50
CA PHE A 628 12.99 -11.54 38.99
C PHE A 628 11.51 -11.27 38.71
N SER A 629 10.68 -11.36 39.75
CA SER A 629 9.26 -10.96 39.70
C SER A 629 9.11 -9.57 40.31
N ARG A 630 8.33 -8.69 39.69
CA ARG A 630 7.84 -7.45 40.31
C ARG A 630 6.41 -7.67 40.83
N PRO A 631 6.07 -7.29 42.07
CA PRO A 631 4.68 -7.27 42.54
C PRO A 631 3.95 -6.00 42.04
N ASN A 632 2.62 -6.09 41.97
CA ASN A 632 1.74 -4.92 41.94
C ASN A 632 1.43 -4.48 43.37
N ASN A 633 1.40 -3.18 43.63
CA ASN A 633 0.78 -2.61 44.84
C ASN A 633 -0.44 -1.77 44.43
N TYR A 634 -1.57 -1.99 45.11
CA TYR A 634 -2.79 -1.18 45.02
C TYR A 634 -3.52 -1.23 46.38
N GLU A 635 -3.09 -0.37 47.29
CA GLU A 635 -3.78 0.05 48.52
C GLU A 635 -3.61 1.60 48.49
N ILE A 636 -4.65 2.45 48.52
CA ILE A 636 -5.80 2.54 49.43
C ILE A 636 -5.35 2.81 50.87
N GLU A 637 -4.95 4.04 51.13
CA GLU A 637 -4.94 4.64 52.47
C GLU A 637 -6.02 5.72 52.56
N SER A 638 -6.82 5.67 53.62
CA SER A 638 -7.78 6.70 53.99
C SER A 638 -8.07 6.63 55.50
N SER A 639 -7.43 7.51 56.27
CA SER A 639 -7.72 7.70 57.69
C SER A 639 -7.26 9.08 58.15
N ASP A 640 -8.17 9.87 58.71
CA ASP A 640 -7.90 11.20 59.23
C ASP A 640 -7.09 11.19 60.54
N SER A 641 -6.50 12.37 60.84
CA SER A 641 -6.74 13.13 62.09
C SER A 641 -5.57 13.41 63.06
N VAL A 642 -5.72 14.55 63.77
CA VAL A 642 -5.10 14.97 65.05
C VAL A 642 -3.65 15.51 65.03
N THR A 643 -3.56 16.87 65.01
CA THR A 643 -2.53 17.78 65.61
C THR A 643 -1.05 17.63 65.21
N GLU A 644 -0.21 18.67 65.29
CA GLU A 644 -0.34 20.00 65.92
C GLU A 644 0.23 21.11 65.01
#